data_AF-A0A166DZS3-F1
#
_entry.id   AF-A0A166DZS3-F1
#
_cell.length_a   1.000
_cell.length_b   1.000
_cell.length_c   1.000
_cell.angle_alpha   90.00
_cell.angle_beta   90.00
_cell.angle_gamma   90.00
#
_symmetry.space_group_name_H-M   'P 1'
#
loop_
_entity.id
_entity.type
_entity.pdbx_description
1 polymer ?
#
loop_
_entity_poly.entity_id
_entity_poly.type
_entity_poly.pdbx_seq_one_letter_code
_entity_poly.pdbx_strand_id
1 'polypeptide(L)'
;MPKISVILPIYNVESYLKETLNSIINQTLEEIEIICINDGSTDNSLKILEEYAKKDKRFIILNQENSGAGVARNKGLKISKGEYLSFLDGDDIFELDMLEKAYAKSKKLSLDLLNFGVNDFNEDLSDSKRIPHDINKKYLPKKEVFNYKDFPKYVFNTFQNWTWNKLFKREFILKNNIKFQEIHRTNDLLFTSKALIKAKRISILDIPLINYRRNVNSCQSTNHLYPKDFYYAFLELKNFLISEDLFDLLKQSFVNFAVSGCLHNLTSLKTRESYRELYVFLHENGLKDLSITEAPANYFYEKRYLKIKDVEKYSLIKSSNQPKVSIVVPIYNVEDYLKVALDSLVNQTLRDIEIICVNDGSTDKSSKIIEEYATRDERIKIVSKTNSGYGHSMNIGMELAKGEYIGILEPDDYVALKMYETLYEKAMKYDLDFIKSDFRNFRDEKENRIFKYSNLAETEYYNCIINPQKDFEAFKFDKQTWSGIYKRNFLTKHDIKHNETPGASFQDNGFWFQTFCFAEKIMILDKAFYFYRKDNPNQSTTNKEKVFIIFKEWKFIKNKLNELLSSSNDLKSVYEYCKYKSYIFHYRRVGSKFKKDFLKRFHEEFVLADKEGNLSKNYFSPANWYLLNLIINNPSEFYKVYSTNQPNYKKMLKSLSFIIKKEWKHPKRIINLLKAYKNIKKLNLFDGAYYTKKYPEAYSSKYNPIDYYMFYGYKKNHIPSKKFDSLYYLKRYSDVRKNGENPLLHYVLYGQKEGRISTKKKDSDYKINEVNKKINTQNKLFSIIFRDCTVETNNSLKLIQKFSLEFLKFIDKICEKYEIDYWLNKSNLIGAIHNKGYFPWDDGIDIGMMRKDYDKFISIIEKEIQSNELEDIIKPIRNYGQVCSYEWGEITTYLKFNYLLKDGIGFIDVLPYDYIKKNKDEEDIEGIRDLEVGKYRKSIEKNNIYNNIANDSIHLSNNEKNILKKSMKNLNLKVERSDYVIPGVDADDEFCIIPKNNIFPLSSIEFENYKFKCPFNPQKFLNSEYGESLNDLSEIVKFHCKDDEYYNSSNINILMLEQHVKKLRDVNNKDERF
;
A
#
# COMPACT_ATOMS: atom_id res chain seq x y z
N MET A 1 21.27 -15.30 53.33
CA MET A 1 20.20 -15.90 52.52
C MET A 1 20.04 -15.06 51.26
N PRO A 2 19.88 -15.67 50.08
CA PRO A 2 19.60 -14.92 48.85
C PRO A 2 18.31 -14.08 49.01
N LYS A 3 18.27 -12.91 48.38
CA LYS A 3 17.08 -12.08 48.26
C LYS A 3 16.15 -12.61 47.18
N ILE A 4 16.70 -13.11 46.06
CA ILE A 4 15.92 -13.67 44.95
C ILE A 4 16.54 -14.99 44.46
N SER A 5 15.70 -15.99 44.22
CA SER A 5 16.06 -17.16 43.41
C SER A 5 15.58 -16.96 41.99
N VAL A 6 16.49 -16.98 41.02
CA VAL A 6 16.17 -16.95 39.58
C VAL A 6 16.15 -18.40 39.09
N ILE A 7 15.03 -18.87 38.56
CA ILE A 7 14.85 -20.26 38.10
C ILE A 7 14.72 -20.29 36.58
N LEU A 8 15.58 -21.09 35.93
CA LEU A 8 15.64 -21.21 34.47
C LEU A 8 15.43 -22.67 34.03
N PRO A 9 14.36 -22.99 33.28
CA PRO A 9 14.27 -24.24 32.54
C PRO A 9 15.09 -24.14 31.25
N ILE A 10 16.00 -25.09 31.01
CA ILE A 10 16.93 -25.09 29.88
C ILE A 10 16.73 -26.36 29.06
N TYR A 11 16.35 -26.21 27.79
CA TYR A 11 16.27 -27.31 26.83
C TYR A 11 16.64 -26.82 25.43
N ASN A 12 17.78 -27.28 24.90
CA ASN A 12 18.22 -27.04 23.53
C ASN A 12 18.25 -25.56 23.08
N VAL A 13 18.94 -24.70 23.86
CA VAL A 13 19.03 -23.24 23.64
C VAL A 13 20.48 -22.74 23.54
N GLU A 14 21.42 -23.57 23.09
CA GLU A 14 22.86 -23.25 23.09
C GLU A 14 23.21 -21.92 22.40
N SER A 15 22.43 -21.53 21.38
CA SER A 15 22.63 -20.30 20.60
C SER A 15 22.34 -19.03 21.39
N TYR A 16 21.47 -19.08 22.39
CA TYR A 16 20.98 -17.90 23.13
C TYR A 16 21.44 -17.89 24.58
N LEU A 17 21.73 -19.07 25.13
CA LEU A 17 21.93 -19.28 26.56
C LEU A 17 23.04 -18.38 27.15
N LYS A 18 24.15 -18.14 26.44
CA LYS A 18 25.23 -17.28 26.95
C LYS A 18 24.76 -15.86 27.22
N GLU A 19 23.95 -15.29 26.34
CA GLU A 19 23.40 -13.94 26.51
C GLU A 19 22.44 -13.90 27.71
N THR A 20 21.55 -14.89 27.82
CA THR A 20 20.64 -15.04 28.96
C THR A 20 21.41 -15.13 30.27
N LEU A 21 22.43 -15.99 30.39
CA LEU A 21 23.22 -16.13 31.61
C LEU A 21 24.04 -14.87 31.91
N ASN A 22 24.56 -14.19 30.88
CA ASN A 22 25.24 -12.90 31.04
C ASN A 22 24.31 -11.80 31.58
N SER A 23 23.02 -11.81 31.20
CA SER A 23 22.05 -10.85 31.73
C SER A 23 21.79 -11.03 33.23
N ILE A 24 21.92 -12.26 33.73
CA ILE A 24 21.68 -12.59 35.15
C ILE A 24 22.95 -12.39 35.98
N ILE A 25 24.11 -12.85 35.50
CA ILE A 25 25.36 -12.77 36.24
C ILE A 25 25.75 -11.32 36.55
N ASN A 26 25.40 -10.39 35.64
CA ASN A 26 25.72 -8.98 35.73
C ASN A 26 24.65 -8.14 36.46
N GLN A 27 23.61 -8.76 37.03
CA GLN A 27 22.56 -8.01 37.75
C GLN A 27 23.14 -7.16 38.87
N THR A 28 22.64 -5.94 39.03
CA THR A 28 23.09 -5.01 40.08
C THR A 28 22.77 -5.51 41.50
N LEU A 29 21.79 -6.40 41.66
CA LEU A 29 21.51 -7.08 42.91
C LEU A 29 22.37 -8.35 43.03
N GLU A 30 23.41 -8.30 43.86
CA GLU A 30 24.36 -9.42 44.00
C GLU A 30 23.80 -10.61 44.81
N GLU A 31 22.93 -10.37 45.80
CA GLU A 31 22.44 -11.41 46.72
C GLU A 31 21.36 -12.29 46.08
N ILE A 32 21.70 -12.96 44.98
CA ILE A 32 20.83 -13.84 44.22
C ILE A 32 21.41 -15.25 44.18
N GLU A 33 20.56 -16.23 43.92
CA GLU A 33 20.96 -17.57 43.47
C GLU A 33 20.33 -17.86 42.10
N ILE A 34 21.05 -18.59 41.27
CA ILE A 34 20.67 -18.84 39.87
C ILE A 34 20.52 -20.36 39.70
N ILE A 35 19.30 -20.82 39.55
CA ILE A 35 18.95 -22.25 39.53
C ILE A 35 18.61 -22.64 38.10
N CYS A 36 19.56 -23.28 37.42
CA CYS A 36 19.40 -23.75 36.06
C CYS A 36 19.02 -25.23 36.05
N ILE A 37 17.88 -25.55 35.45
CA ILE A 37 17.38 -26.92 35.33
C ILE A 37 17.55 -27.36 33.88
N ASN A 38 18.58 -28.16 33.60
CA ASN A 38 18.78 -28.78 32.30
C ASN A 38 17.77 -29.93 32.13
N ASP A 39 16.78 -29.72 31.27
CA ASP A 39 15.65 -30.62 31.01
C ASP A 39 15.97 -31.60 29.87
N GLY A 40 17.12 -32.27 29.98
CA GLY A 40 17.56 -33.27 29.00
C GLY A 40 18.05 -32.71 27.67
N SER A 41 18.72 -31.55 27.68
CA SER A 41 19.29 -30.97 26.45
C SER A 41 20.26 -31.93 25.76
N THR A 42 20.19 -31.95 24.43
CA THR A 42 21.04 -32.77 23.54
C THR A 42 22.08 -31.94 22.78
N ASP A 43 22.04 -30.61 22.93
CA ASP A 43 23.02 -29.66 22.39
C ASP A 43 24.08 -29.28 23.44
N ASN A 44 24.88 -28.23 23.20
CA ASN A 44 25.91 -27.78 24.14
C ASN A 44 25.38 -26.97 25.34
N SER A 45 24.05 -26.88 25.56
CA SER A 45 23.48 -26.09 26.65
C SER A 45 24.04 -26.49 28.02
N LEU A 46 24.16 -27.79 28.30
CA LEU A 46 24.72 -28.27 29.58
C LEU A 46 26.17 -27.83 29.76
N LYS A 47 26.98 -27.93 28.72
CA LYS A 47 28.39 -27.50 28.75
C LYS A 47 28.52 -26.01 29.04
N ILE A 48 27.67 -25.18 28.43
CA ILE A 48 27.61 -23.74 28.71
C ILE A 48 27.27 -23.49 30.18
N LEU A 49 26.27 -24.18 30.73
CA LEU A 49 25.93 -24.05 32.15
C LEU A 49 27.13 -24.39 33.06
N GLU A 50 27.82 -25.50 32.79
CA GLU A 50 29.01 -25.92 33.56
C GLU A 50 30.15 -24.90 33.49
N GLU A 51 30.35 -24.23 32.36
CA GLU A 51 31.32 -23.14 32.21
C GLU A 51 30.99 -21.94 33.11
N TYR A 52 29.71 -21.58 33.22
CA TYR A 52 29.27 -20.48 34.08
C TYR A 52 29.33 -20.84 35.57
N ALA A 53 28.93 -22.07 35.94
CA ALA A 53 29.02 -22.53 37.33
C ALA A 53 30.46 -22.62 37.86
N LYS A 54 31.45 -22.84 36.98
CA LYS A 54 32.87 -22.73 37.35
C LYS A 54 33.31 -21.30 37.62
N LYS A 55 32.71 -20.32 36.95
CA LYS A 55 33.06 -18.88 37.07
C LYS A 55 32.34 -18.20 38.23
N ASP A 56 31.12 -18.61 38.53
CA ASP A 56 30.29 -17.97 39.54
C ASP A 56 29.53 -19.01 40.39
N LYS A 57 29.80 -18.98 41.70
CA LYS A 57 29.26 -19.92 42.69
C LYS A 57 27.76 -19.74 42.95
N ARG A 58 27.13 -18.69 42.43
CA ARG A 58 25.68 -18.45 42.53
C ARG A 58 24.89 -19.40 41.63
N PHE A 59 25.51 -20.03 40.63
CA PHE A 59 24.86 -21.00 39.75
C PHE A 59 24.72 -22.38 40.40
N ILE A 60 23.50 -22.93 40.35
CA ILE A 60 23.14 -24.27 40.78
C ILE A 60 22.55 -24.98 39.57
N ILE A 61 23.17 -26.07 39.14
CA ILE A 61 22.73 -26.85 37.97
C ILE A 61 22.09 -28.14 38.46
N LEU A 62 20.88 -28.42 37.99
CA LEU A 62 20.23 -29.72 38.15
C LEU A 62 19.90 -30.31 36.78
N ASN A 63 20.19 -31.59 36.61
CA ASN A 63 19.81 -32.35 35.42
C ASN A 63 18.53 -33.14 35.67
N GLN A 64 17.72 -33.32 34.64
CA GLN A 64 16.62 -34.28 34.58
C GLN A 64 16.47 -34.82 33.15
N GLU A 65 15.73 -35.92 33.01
CA GLU A 65 15.23 -36.35 31.70
C GLU A 65 14.19 -35.34 31.19
N ASN A 66 14.12 -35.14 29.87
CA ASN A 66 13.21 -34.18 29.25
C ASN A 66 11.76 -34.47 29.65
N SER A 67 11.22 -33.60 30.51
CA SER A 67 9.89 -33.71 31.12
C SER A 67 9.06 -32.43 30.96
N GLY A 68 9.61 -31.41 30.27
CA GLY A 68 8.96 -30.14 30.01
C GLY A 68 9.24 -29.06 31.06
N ALA A 69 9.12 -27.80 30.62
CA ALA A 69 9.45 -26.62 31.41
C ALA A 69 8.69 -26.51 32.74
N GLY A 70 7.43 -26.95 32.81
CA GLY A 70 6.64 -26.94 34.05
C GLY A 70 7.26 -27.82 35.15
N VAL A 71 7.68 -29.03 34.79
CA VAL A 71 8.37 -29.96 35.71
C VAL A 71 9.71 -29.37 36.16
N ALA A 72 10.48 -28.85 35.20
CA ALA A 72 11.76 -28.20 35.48
C ALA A 72 11.61 -27.01 36.46
N ARG A 73 10.65 -26.10 36.23
CA ARG A 73 10.37 -24.97 37.12
C ARG A 73 9.93 -25.42 38.52
N ASN A 74 9.11 -26.46 38.64
CA ASN A 74 8.72 -27.04 39.93
C ASN A 74 9.93 -27.61 40.70
N LYS A 75 10.88 -28.25 40.00
CA LYS A 75 12.12 -28.76 40.60
C LYS A 75 12.99 -27.63 41.14
N GLY A 76 13.16 -26.54 40.37
CA GLY A 76 13.86 -25.34 40.81
C GLY A 76 13.16 -24.65 41.99
N LEU A 77 11.83 -24.55 41.95
CA LEU A 77 11.01 -24.00 43.02
C LEU A 77 11.24 -24.74 44.35
N LYS A 78 11.33 -26.07 44.32
CA LYS A 78 11.51 -26.90 45.52
C LYS A 78 12.82 -26.61 46.26
N ILE A 79 13.89 -26.32 45.53
CA ILE A 79 15.22 -26.10 46.12
C ILE A 79 15.57 -24.63 46.36
N SER A 80 14.78 -23.70 45.82
CA SER A 80 14.94 -22.26 46.02
C SER A 80 15.03 -21.87 47.51
N LYS A 81 15.83 -20.85 47.81
CA LYS A 81 16.07 -20.31 49.17
C LYS A 81 15.88 -18.79 49.25
N GLY A 82 15.77 -18.11 48.11
CA GLY A 82 15.55 -16.68 48.00
C GLY A 82 14.24 -16.24 48.63
N GLU A 83 14.20 -15.03 49.18
CA GLU A 83 12.95 -14.49 49.72
C GLU A 83 11.86 -14.34 48.64
N TYR A 84 12.29 -13.95 47.43
CA TYR A 84 11.46 -13.87 46.25
C TYR A 84 11.91 -14.86 45.17
N LEU A 85 11.02 -15.14 44.23
CA LEU A 85 11.23 -16.01 43.08
C LEU A 85 11.07 -15.19 41.80
N SER A 86 12.01 -15.37 40.88
CA SER A 86 11.93 -14.90 39.50
C SER A 86 12.12 -16.08 38.55
N PHE A 87 11.47 -16.06 37.40
CA PHE A 87 11.61 -17.08 36.36
C PHE A 87 12.16 -16.42 35.09
N LEU A 88 12.99 -17.12 34.33
CA LEU A 88 13.46 -16.65 33.02
C LEU A 88 13.62 -17.84 32.08
N ASP A 89 13.16 -17.69 30.85
CA ASP A 89 13.36 -18.71 29.82
C ASP A 89 14.78 -18.60 29.23
N GLY A 90 15.32 -19.72 28.74
CA GLY A 90 16.74 -19.83 28.37
C GLY A 90 17.19 -19.03 27.13
N ASP A 91 16.28 -18.28 26.53
CA ASP A 91 16.44 -17.46 25.33
C ASP A 91 16.12 -15.97 25.54
N ASP A 92 15.64 -15.60 26.73
CA ASP A 92 15.24 -14.24 27.11
C ASP A 92 16.29 -13.53 27.98
N ILE A 93 16.15 -12.20 28.14
CA ILE A 93 17.17 -11.34 28.75
C ILE A 93 16.56 -10.42 29.82
N PHE A 94 17.19 -10.34 30.99
CA PHE A 94 16.87 -9.33 32.00
C PHE A 94 17.56 -7.99 31.73
N GLU A 95 16.88 -6.89 32.03
CA GLU A 95 17.54 -5.59 32.18
C GLU A 95 18.51 -5.60 33.36
N LEU A 96 19.63 -4.87 33.27
CA LEU A 96 20.74 -4.92 34.22
C LEU A 96 20.33 -4.70 35.70
N ASP A 97 19.35 -3.83 35.92
CA ASP A 97 18.86 -3.44 37.25
C ASP A 97 17.46 -4.01 37.58
N MET A 98 17.02 -5.01 36.81
CA MET A 98 15.70 -5.63 36.94
C MET A 98 15.45 -6.18 38.34
N LEU A 99 16.37 -7.03 38.84
CA LEU A 99 16.19 -7.71 40.12
C LEU A 99 16.24 -6.73 41.29
N GLU A 100 17.10 -5.72 41.22
CA GLU A 100 17.21 -4.67 42.25
C GLU A 100 15.92 -3.85 42.34
N LYS A 101 15.42 -3.32 41.21
CA LYS A 101 14.18 -2.53 41.15
C LYS A 101 12.98 -3.34 41.61
N ALA A 102 12.86 -4.59 41.14
CA ALA A 102 11.75 -5.47 41.48
C ALA A 102 11.75 -5.83 42.98
N TYR A 103 12.93 -6.14 43.55
CA TYR A 103 13.07 -6.43 44.97
C TYR A 103 12.79 -5.20 45.84
N ALA A 104 13.37 -4.05 45.50
CA ALA A 104 13.20 -2.81 46.27
C ALA A 104 11.73 -2.41 46.41
N LYS A 105 10.97 -2.47 45.31
CA LYS A 105 9.52 -2.18 45.34
C LYS A 105 8.74 -3.23 46.13
N SER A 106 9.03 -4.52 45.90
CA SER A 106 8.34 -5.62 46.57
C SER A 106 8.56 -5.60 48.08
N LYS A 107 9.78 -5.30 48.53
CA LYS A 107 10.10 -5.09 49.94
C LYS A 107 9.41 -3.87 50.54
N LYS A 108 9.55 -2.71 49.90
CA LYS A 108 8.94 -1.45 50.37
C LYS A 108 7.44 -1.59 50.59
N LEU A 109 6.75 -2.27 49.68
CA LEU A 109 5.30 -2.45 49.73
C LEU A 109 4.87 -3.80 50.33
N SER A 110 5.79 -4.63 50.78
CA SER A 110 5.50 -5.98 51.30
C SER A 110 4.58 -6.78 50.37
N LEU A 111 4.96 -6.90 49.09
CA LEU A 111 4.14 -7.52 48.05
C LEU A 111 4.20 -9.05 48.09
N ASP A 112 3.09 -9.70 47.77
CA ASP A 112 3.05 -11.13 47.46
C ASP A 112 3.43 -11.38 45.99
N LEU A 113 3.07 -10.42 45.12
CA LEU A 113 3.24 -10.47 43.67
C LEU A 113 3.53 -9.07 43.12
N LEU A 114 4.59 -8.95 42.34
CA LEU A 114 4.89 -7.78 41.51
C LEU A 114 4.87 -8.18 40.04
N ASN A 115 4.14 -7.45 39.20
CA ASN A 115 4.18 -7.62 37.75
C ASN A 115 4.88 -6.41 37.12
N PHE A 116 5.72 -6.62 36.11
CA PHE A 116 6.45 -5.55 35.44
C PHE A 116 6.37 -5.66 33.92
N GLY A 117 6.77 -4.57 33.27
CA GLY A 117 6.66 -4.42 31.83
C GLY A 117 7.64 -5.30 31.06
N VAL A 118 7.39 -5.43 29.76
CA VAL A 118 8.17 -6.28 28.85
C VAL A 118 8.43 -5.58 27.53
N ASN A 119 9.66 -5.65 27.04
CA ASN A 119 9.98 -5.39 25.64
C ASN A 119 10.15 -6.69 24.85
N ASP A 120 9.97 -6.64 23.53
CA ASP A 120 10.31 -7.71 22.61
C ASP A 120 11.32 -7.26 21.55
N PHE A 121 12.18 -8.19 21.12
CA PHE A 121 13.23 -7.94 20.12
C PHE A 121 13.37 -9.14 19.17
N ASN A 122 14.04 -8.99 18.03
CA ASN A 122 14.24 -10.07 17.07
C ASN A 122 15.63 -10.70 17.25
N GLU A 123 16.62 -10.21 16.51
CA GLU A 123 18.00 -10.69 16.59
C GLU A 123 18.86 -9.78 17.47
N ASP A 124 18.73 -8.45 17.28
CA ASP A 124 19.46 -7.45 18.05
C ASP A 124 18.59 -6.87 19.16
N LEU A 125 19.16 -6.72 20.36
CA LEU A 125 18.54 -6.02 21.48
C LEU A 125 18.27 -4.54 21.17
N SER A 126 18.98 -3.94 20.21
CA SER A 126 18.71 -2.57 19.74
C SER A 126 17.31 -2.42 19.12
N ASP A 127 16.71 -3.52 18.64
CA ASP A 127 15.34 -3.56 18.13
C ASP A 127 14.27 -3.69 19.24
N SER A 128 14.67 -3.64 20.51
CA SER A 128 13.79 -3.85 21.66
C SER A 128 12.65 -2.82 21.70
N LYS A 129 11.40 -3.30 21.71
CA LYS A 129 10.18 -2.47 21.72
C LYS A 129 9.21 -2.94 22.78
N ARG A 130 8.53 -2.00 23.46
CA ARG A 130 7.54 -2.34 24.49
C ARG A 130 6.38 -3.15 23.91
N ILE A 131 6.05 -4.28 24.54
CA ILE A 131 4.86 -5.06 24.18
C ILE A 131 3.59 -4.32 24.65
N PRO A 132 2.69 -3.88 23.75
CA PRO A 132 1.55 -3.03 24.13
C PRO A 132 0.50 -3.70 25.04
N HIS A 133 0.53 -5.03 25.12
CA HIS A 133 -0.49 -5.85 25.79
C HIS A 133 0.05 -6.64 26.99
N ASP A 134 1.27 -6.33 27.46
CA ASP A 134 1.86 -6.96 28.64
C ASP A 134 1.04 -6.68 29.93
N ILE A 135 0.57 -5.44 30.09
CA ILE A 135 -0.26 -4.93 31.17
C ILE A 135 -1.39 -4.09 30.58
N ASN A 136 -2.62 -4.58 30.68
CA ASN A 136 -3.79 -3.84 30.22
C ASN A 136 -4.22 -2.79 31.24
N LYS A 137 -3.65 -1.59 31.11
CA LYS A 137 -3.85 -0.46 32.03
C LYS A 137 -5.32 -0.06 32.21
N LYS A 138 -6.17 -0.31 31.20
CA LYS A 138 -7.61 0.01 31.25
C LYS A 138 -8.33 -0.75 32.37
N TYR A 139 -7.86 -1.95 32.70
CA TYR A 139 -8.50 -2.84 33.65
C TYR A 139 -7.89 -2.80 35.06
N LEU A 140 -6.83 -2.01 35.24
CA LEU A 140 -6.19 -1.88 36.54
C LEU A 140 -7.09 -1.14 37.54
N PRO A 141 -7.10 -1.57 38.81
CA PRO A 141 -7.72 -0.79 39.87
C PRO A 141 -6.91 0.50 40.11
N LYS A 142 -7.59 1.57 40.55
CA LYS A 142 -6.95 2.84 40.91
C LYS A 142 -6.30 2.80 42.30
N LYS A 143 -5.44 1.81 42.54
CA LYS A 143 -4.73 1.58 43.81
C LYS A 143 -3.29 1.17 43.52
N GLU A 144 -2.34 1.61 44.33
CA GLU A 144 -0.93 1.19 44.21
C GLU A 144 -0.77 -0.28 44.62
N VAL A 145 -1.36 -0.65 45.76
CA VAL A 145 -1.45 -2.04 46.22
C VAL A 145 -2.90 -2.49 46.17
N PHE A 146 -3.14 -3.60 45.48
CA PHE A 146 -4.48 -4.13 45.21
C PHE A 146 -4.50 -5.67 45.28
N ASN A 147 -5.70 -6.25 45.17
CA ASN A 147 -5.90 -7.68 44.97
C ASN A 147 -7.03 -7.95 43.96
N TYR A 148 -7.31 -9.21 43.64
CA TYR A 148 -8.31 -9.59 42.64
C TYR A 148 -9.71 -9.01 42.91
N LYS A 149 -10.08 -8.79 44.19
CA LYS A 149 -11.40 -8.25 44.58
C LYS A 149 -11.57 -6.79 44.16
N ASP A 150 -10.48 -6.08 43.88
CA ASP A 150 -10.55 -4.69 43.41
C ASP A 150 -10.97 -4.58 41.94
N PHE A 151 -10.91 -5.67 41.16
CA PHE A 151 -11.23 -5.69 39.73
C PHE A 151 -11.73 -7.07 39.23
N PRO A 152 -12.72 -7.70 39.91
CA PRO A 152 -13.10 -9.11 39.70
C PRO A 152 -13.50 -9.45 38.26
N LYS A 153 -14.06 -8.48 37.53
CA LYS A 153 -14.44 -8.65 36.12
C LYS A 153 -13.24 -8.79 35.18
N TYR A 154 -12.08 -8.27 35.53
CA TYR A 154 -10.96 -8.18 34.58
C TYR A 154 -9.69 -8.89 35.02
N VAL A 155 -9.72 -9.61 36.15
CA VAL A 155 -8.57 -10.27 36.78
C VAL A 155 -7.65 -10.97 35.79
N PHE A 156 -8.20 -11.87 34.98
CA PHE A 156 -7.45 -12.67 34.00
C PHE A 156 -7.21 -11.97 32.65
N ASN A 157 -7.73 -10.75 32.48
CA ASN A 157 -7.62 -9.97 31.24
C ASN A 157 -6.70 -8.75 31.42
N THR A 158 -6.23 -8.50 32.64
CA THR A 158 -5.35 -7.38 32.99
C THR A 158 -3.87 -7.69 32.72
N PHE A 159 -3.44 -8.94 32.93
CA PHE A 159 -2.05 -9.36 32.79
C PHE A 159 -1.93 -10.57 31.86
N GLN A 160 -0.83 -10.66 31.12
CA GLN A 160 -0.47 -11.91 30.45
C GLN A 160 -0.08 -12.97 31.48
N ASN A 161 -0.31 -14.24 31.13
CA ASN A 161 -0.06 -15.40 31.99
C ASN A 161 1.41 -15.85 32.01
N TRP A 162 2.33 -15.00 31.56
CA TRP A 162 3.77 -15.24 31.61
C TRP A 162 4.26 -15.23 33.05
N THR A 163 5.14 -16.16 33.41
CA THR A 163 5.78 -16.16 34.74
C THR A 163 7.02 -15.29 34.80
N TRP A 164 7.70 -15.10 33.67
CA TRP A 164 8.98 -14.41 33.65
C TRP A 164 8.85 -12.91 33.93
N ASN A 165 7.74 -12.25 33.57
CA ASN A 165 7.53 -10.83 33.88
C ASN A 165 6.98 -10.53 35.29
N LYS A 166 7.23 -11.44 36.25
CA LYS A 166 6.70 -11.35 37.62
C LYS A 166 7.74 -11.73 38.67
N LEU A 167 7.66 -11.07 39.82
CA LEU A 167 8.39 -11.43 41.04
C LEU A 167 7.38 -11.91 42.10
N PHE A 168 7.62 -13.10 42.65
CA PHE A 168 6.70 -13.75 43.59
C PHE A 168 7.35 -13.90 44.97
N LYS A 169 6.64 -13.59 46.05
CA LYS A 169 7.13 -13.89 47.40
C LYS A 169 7.16 -15.41 47.62
N ARG A 170 8.33 -15.99 47.88
CA ARG A 170 8.53 -17.45 47.94
C ARG A 170 7.65 -18.12 48.98
N GLU A 171 7.64 -17.58 50.19
CA GLU A 171 6.85 -18.09 51.30
C GLU A 171 5.35 -18.14 50.96
N PHE A 172 4.85 -17.11 50.26
CA PHE A 172 3.48 -17.04 49.78
C PHE A 172 3.16 -18.16 48.77
N ILE A 173 4.05 -18.39 47.80
CA ILE A 173 3.90 -19.46 46.81
C ILE A 173 3.85 -20.83 47.48
N LEU A 174 4.78 -21.10 48.40
CA LEU A 174 4.87 -22.38 49.12
C LEU A 174 3.66 -22.61 50.02
N LYS A 175 3.25 -21.60 50.80
CA LYS A 175 2.10 -21.68 51.72
C LYS A 175 0.79 -21.98 51.01
N ASN A 176 0.63 -21.51 49.77
CA ASN A 176 -0.58 -21.73 48.97
C ASN A 176 -0.47 -22.93 48.01
N ASN A 177 0.60 -23.73 48.09
CA ASN A 177 0.85 -24.88 47.21
C ASN A 177 0.68 -24.55 45.71
N ILE A 178 1.20 -23.38 45.30
CA ILE A 178 1.11 -22.93 43.90
C ILE A 178 2.26 -23.58 43.12
N LYS A 179 1.91 -24.37 42.09
CA LYS A 179 2.83 -25.17 41.27
C LYS A 179 2.46 -25.05 39.80
N PHE A 180 3.44 -25.24 38.92
CA PHE A 180 3.23 -25.35 37.49
C PHE A 180 2.53 -26.67 37.18
N GLN A 181 1.67 -26.69 36.17
CA GLN A 181 1.08 -27.93 35.68
C GLN A 181 2.13 -28.75 34.91
N GLU A 182 2.04 -30.07 35.03
CA GLU A 182 2.91 -31.01 34.30
C GLU A 182 2.32 -31.32 32.92
N ILE A 183 2.08 -30.25 32.14
CA ILE A 183 1.65 -30.29 30.73
C ILE A 183 2.74 -29.67 29.86
N HIS A 184 2.80 -30.05 28.58
CA HIS A 184 3.90 -29.62 27.70
C HIS A 184 3.82 -28.12 27.41
N ARG A 185 2.61 -27.59 27.19
CA ARG A 185 2.38 -26.19 26.82
C ARG A 185 1.44 -25.50 27.81
N THR A 186 1.55 -24.17 27.90
CA THR A 186 0.63 -23.36 28.72
C THR A 186 0.69 -23.68 30.23
N ASN A 187 1.76 -24.33 30.71
CA ASN A 187 1.93 -24.69 32.12
C ASN A 187 1.98 -23.49 33.09
N ASP A 188 2.27 -22.29 32.58
CA ASP A 188 2.30 -21.03 33.33
C ASP A 188 0.90 -20.52 33.75
N LEU A 189 -0.14 -20.89 32.99
CA LEU A 189 -1.47 -20.32 33.15
C LEU A 189 -2.04 -20.57 34.53
N LEU A 190 -2.00 -21.83 34.99
CA LEU A 190 -2.54 -22.16 36.30
C LEU A 190 -1.72 -21.54 37.43
N PHE A 191 -0.39 -21.57 37.32
CA PHE A 191 0.52 -21.00 38.32
C PHE A 191 0.26 -19.50 38.53
N THR A 192 0.29 -18.73 37.44
CA THR A 192 0.09 -17.28 37.48
C THR A 192 -1.31 -16.90 37.93
N SER A 193 -2.33 -17.64 37.47
CA SER A 193 -3.72 -17.40 37.85
C SER A 193 -3.96 -17.69 39.33
N LYS A 194 -3.47 -18.82 39.86
CA LYS A 194 -3.55 -19.13 41.30
C LYS A 194 -2.81 -18.08 42.14
N ALA A 195 -1.63 -17.65 41.71
CA ALA A 195 -0.88 -16.60 42.39
C ALA A 195 -1.66 -15.27 42.42
N LEU A 196 -2.27 -14.88 41.31
CA LEU A 196 -3.06 -13.65 41.21
C LEU A 196 -4.30 -13.68 42.12
N ILE A 197 -4.97 -14.82 42.22
CA ILE A 197 -6.16 -14.99 43.08
C ILE A 197 -5.81 -15.08 44.56
N LYS A 198 -4.72 -15.76 44.93
CA LYS A 198 -4.33 -15.94 46.34
C LYS A 198 -3.59 -14.73 46.92
N ALA A 199 -2.96 -13.90 46.08
CA ALA A 199 -2.20 -12.74 46.53
C ALA A 199 -3.11 -11.68 47.18
N LYS A 200 -2.69 -11.18 48.34
CA LYS A 200 -3.38 -10.09 49.06
C LYS A 200 -2.80 -8.72 48.70
N ARG A 201 -1.53 -8.69 48.31
CA ARG A 201 -0.79 -7.47 48.00
C ARG A 201 -0.11 -7.61 46.64
N ILE A 202 -0.78 -7.08 45.61
CA ILE A 202 -0.28 -7.00 44.24
C ILE A 202 0.04 -5.55 43.93
N SER A 203 1.13 -5.30 43.23
CA SER A 203 1.41 -4.00 42.59
C SER A 203 2.01 -4.25 41.21
N ILE A 204 2.10 -3.18 40.42
CA ILE A 204 2.82 -3.17 39.16
C ILE A 204 4.07 -2.30 39.22
N LEU A 205 5.06 -2.59 38.38
CA LEU A 205 6.15 -1.68 38.04
C LEU A 205 6.14 -1.51 36.51
N ASP A 206 5.56 -0.41 36.04
CA ASP A 206 5.26 -0.18 34.61
C ASP A 206 6.49 0.28 33.80
N ILE A 207 7.60 -0.41 33.99
CA ILE A 207 8.87 -0.22 33.29
C ILE A 207 9.20 -1.57 32.65
N PRO A 208 9.63 -1.61 31.38
CA PRO A 208 10.09 -2.85 30.79
C PRO A 208 11.38 -3.30 31.47
N LEU A 209 11.35 -4.47 32.10
CA LEU A 209 12.52 -5.02 32.80
C LEU A 209 12.99 -6.36 32.21
N ILE A 210 12.32 -6.85 31.18
CA ILE A 210 12.66 -8.07 30.45
C ILE A 210 12.56 -7.80 28.96
N ASN A 211 13.51 -8.34 28.22
CA ASN A 211 13.52 -8.41 26.77
C ASN A 211 13.20 -9.84 26.33
N TYR A 212 12.04 -10.00 25.71
CA TYR A 212 11.53 -11.24 25.15
C TYR A 212 12.00 -11.42 23.70
N ARG A 213 12.65 -12.54 23.40
CA ARG A 213 13.18 -12.80 22.05
C ARG A 213 12.12 -13.40 21.13
N ARG A 214 11.91 -12.79 19.95
CA ARG A 214 10.98 -13.26 18.90
C ARG A 214 11.71 -14.12 17.86
N ASN A 215 10.93 -14.90 17.10
CA ASN A 215 11.40 -15.75 15.99
C ASN A 215 12.40 -16.86 16.34
N VAL A 216 12.58 -17.16 17.64
CA VAL A 216 13.24 -18.39 18.09
C VAL A 216 12.34 -19.59 17.80
N ASN A 217 12.92 -20.80 17.69
CA ASN A 217 12.20 -22.08 17.73
C ASN A 217 11.48 -22.26 19.08
N SER A 218 10.46 -21.44 19.32
CA SER A 218 9.75 -21.36 20.59
C SER A 218 8.80 -22.54 20.77
N CYS A 219 8.34 -22.74 22.00
CA CYS A 219 7.26 -23.67 22.33
C CYS A 219 5.95 -23.39 21.56
N GLN A 220 5.81 -22.22 20.92
CA GLN A 220 4.66 -21.92 20.05
C GLN A 220 4.77 -22.57 18.65
N SER A 221 5.96 -23.01 18.25
CA SER A 221 6.15 -23.72 16.97
C SER A 221 5.53 -25.13 16.99
N THR A 222 5.38 -25.71 18.18
CA THR A 222 4.88 -27.07 18.42
C THR A 222 3.40 -27.13 18.78
N ASN A 223 2.62 -26.05 18.56
CA ASN A 223 1.18 -26.01 18.89
C ASN A 223 0.39 -27.18 18.33
N HIS A 224 0.76 -27.62 17.13
CA HIS A 224 0.12 -28.71 16.41
C HIS A 224 0.36 -30.09 17.04
N LEU A 225 1.41 -30.27 17.86
CA LEU A 225 1.69 -31.52 18.57
C LEU A 225 0.82 -31.68 19.82
N TYR A 226 0.48 -30.56 20.47
CA TYR A 226 -0.30 -30.53 21.72
C TYR A 226 -1.45 -29.50 21.63
N PRO A 227 -2.42 -29.71 20.72
CA PRO A 227 -3.45 -28.70 20.43
C PRO A 227 -4.43 -28.46 21.59
N LYS A 228 -4.50 -29.37 22.58
CA LYS A 228 -5.47 -29.32 23.70
C LYS A 228 -4.89 -28.89 25.05
N ASP A 229 -3.58 -28.71 25.19
CA ASP A 229 -2.95 -28.40 26.48
C ASP A 229 -3.50 -27.11 27.12
N PHE A 230 -3.73 -26.08 26.30
CA PHE A 230 -4.33 -24.84 26.79
C PHE A 230 -5.72 -25.08 27.39
N TYR A 231 -6.53 -25.97 26.79
CA TYR A 231 -7.85 -26.32 27.28
C TYR A 231 -7.77 -26.96 28.66
N TYR A 232 -6.87 -27.93 28.87
CA TYR A 232 -6.68 -28.56 30.17
C TYR A 232 -6.20 -27.56 31.24
N ALA A 233 -5.37 -26.58 30.85
CA ALA A 233 -4.96 -25.51 31.75
C ALA A 233 -6.15 -24.63 32.19
N PHE A 234 -7.02 -24.25 31.26
CA PHE A 234 -8.24 -23.49 31.56
C PHE A 234 -9.25 -24.30 32.38
N LEU A 235 -9.42 -25.58 32.08
CA LEU A 235 -10.32 -26.46 32.82
C LEU A 235 -9.88 -26.57 34.28
N GLU A 236 -8.58 -26.75 34.53
CA GLU A 236 -8.07 -26.81 35.89
C GLU A 236 -8.14 -25.46 36.61
N LEU A 237 -7.98 -24.34 35.90
CA LEU A 237 -8.25 -23.02 36.47
C LEU A 237 -9.71 -22.88 36.89
N LYS A 238 -10.65 -23.33 36.06
CA LYS A 238 -12.07 -23.36 36.42
C LYS A 238 -12.33 -24.22 37.66
N ASN A 239 -11.78 -25.43 37.71
CA ASN A 239 -11.90 -26.33 38.87
C ASN A 239 -11.37 -25.68 40.15
N PHE A 240 -10.21 -25.03 40.07
CA PHE A 240 -9.67 -24.26 41.19
C PHE A 240 -10.63 -23.15 41.63
N LEU A 241 -11.15 -22.35 40.71
CA LEU A 241 -12.11 -21.29 41.05
C LEU A 241 -13.40 -21.82 41.68
N ILE A 242 -13.88 -22.99 41.26
CA ILE A 242 -15.04 -23.66 41.86
C ILE A 242 -14.69 -24.12 43.29
N SER A 243 -13.53 -24.76 43.47
CA SER A 243 -13.09 -25.24 44.79
C SER A 243 -12.89 -24.13 45.83
N GLU A 244 -12.63 -22.91 45.37
CA GLU A 244 -12.47 -21.71 46.21
C GLU A 244 -13.77 -20.93 46.38
N ASP A 245 -14.88 -21.38 45.79
CA ASP A 245 -16.17 -20.67 45.75
C ASP A 245 -16.07 -19.26 45.12
N LEU A 246 -15.23 -19.13 44.08
CA LEU A 246 -14.95 -17.86 43.38
C LEU A 246 -15.39 -17.86 41.92
N PHE A 247 -15.83 -19.00 41.38
CA PHE A 247 -16.13 -19.11 39.96
C PHE A 247 -17.20 -18.13 39.52
N ASP A 248 -18.33 -18.03 40.23
CA ASP A 248 -19.41 -17.12 39.84
C ASP A 248 -19.01 -15.65 39.91
N LEU A 249 -18.22 -15.25 40.92
CA LEU A 249 -17.68 -13.90 41.05
C LEU A 249 -16.77 -13.53 39.86
N LEU A 250 -15.98 -14.49 39.38
CA LEU A 250 -14.94 -14.26 38.37
C LEU A 250 -15.31 -14.79 36.97
N LYS A 251 -16.52 -15.34 36.81
CA LYS A 251 -17.00 -16.05 35.61
C LYS A 251 -16.81 -15.21 34.34
N GLN A 252 -17.13 -13.93 34.40
CA GLN A 252 -16.98 -13.04 33.25
C GLN A 252 -15.52 -12.86 32.82
N SER A 253 -14.60 -12.68 33.77
CA SER A 253 -13.17 -12.58 33.47
C SER A 253 -12.64 -13.90 32.89
N PHE A 254 -13.02 -15.01 33.54
CA PHE A 254 -12.63 -16.35 33.13
C PHE A 254 -13.08 -16.66 31.70
N VAL A 255 -14.37 -16.46 31.38
CA VAL A 255 -14.92 -16.74 30.04
C VAL A 255 -14.20 -15.92 28.96
N ASN A 256 -13.91 -14.65 29.20
CA ASN A 256 -13.18 -13.82 28.24
C ASN A 256 -11.73 -14.30 28.05
N PHE A 257 -11.08 -14.75 29.13
CA PHE A 257 -9.73 -15.29 29.06
C PHE A 257 -9.70 -16.62 28.30
N ALA A 258 -10.64 -17.52 28.59
CA ALA A 258 -10.83 -18.80 27.93
C ALA A 258 -11.12 -18.64 26.43
N VAL A 259 -12.05 -17.75 26.04
CA VAL A 259 -12.34 -17.49 24.61
C VAL A 259 -11.12 -16.93 23.88
N SER A 260 -10.37 -16.02 24.50
CA SER A 260 -9.13 -15.52 23.92
C SER A 260 -8.14 -16.65 23.67
N GLY A 261 -8.00 -17.58 24.63
CA GLY A 261 -7.18 -18.78 24.50
C GLY A 261 -7.63 -19.72 23.38
N CYS A 262 -8.93 -20.02 23.30
CA CYS A 262 -9.50 -20.86 22.24
C CYS A 262 -9.23 -20.27 20.85
N LEU A 263 -9.54 -18.98 20.65
CA LEU A 263 -9.37 -18.32 19.36
C LEU A 263 -7.89 -18.24 18.97
N HIS A 264 -7.01 -17.86 19.89
CA HIS A 264 -5.57 -17.80 19.63
C HIS A 264 -5.02 -19.16 19.19
N ASN A 265 -5.34 -20.24 19.93
CA ASN A 265 -4.86 -21.58 19.60
C ASN A 265 -5.46 -22.11 18.30
N LEU A 266 -6.75 -21.87 18.00
CA LEU A 266 -7.30 -22.22 16.69
C LEU A 266 -6.55 -21.51 15.55
N THR A 267 -6.16 -20.24 15.72
CA THR A 267 -5.48 -19.49 14.66
C THR A 267 -3.98 -19.78 14.54
N SER A 268 -3.35 -20.38 15.54
CA SER A 268 -1.90 -20.61 15.58
C SER A 268 -1.47 -22.02 15.14
N LEU A 269 -2.42 -22.92 14.85
CA LEU A 269 -2.15 -24.26 14.37
C LEU A 269 -1.69 -24.26 12.92
N LYS A 270 -0.58 -24.95 12.65
CA LYS A 270 0.07 -25.02 11.34
C LYS A 270 -0.39 -26.17 10.46
N THR A 271 -1.08 -27.17 11.02
CA THR A 271 -1.57 -28.34 10.29
C THR A 271 -3.08 -28.40 10.30
N ARG A 272 -3.67 -28.93 9.22
CA ARG A 272 -5.11 -29.08 9.10
C ARG A 272 -5.66 -30.07 10.11
N GLU A 273 -4.94 -31.17 10.31
CA GLU A 273 -5.32 -32.28 11.17
C GLU A 273 -5.51 -31.78 12.60
N SER A 274 -4.52 -31.06 13.14
CA SER A 274 -4.57 -30.47 14.48
C SER A 274 -5.64 -29.37 14.60
N TYR A 275 -5.81 -28.53 13.56
CA TYR A 275 -6.89 -27.54 13.52
C TYR A 275 -8.26 -28.21 13.59
N ARG A 276 -8.48 -29.25 12.77
CA ARG A 276 -9.74 -29.99 12.74
C ARG A 276 -9.98 -30.68 14.07
N GLU A 277 -8.98 -31.35 14.62
CA GLU A 277 -9.06 -32.01 15.92
C GLU A 277 -9.49 -31.03 17.01
N LEU A 278 -8.82 -29.87 17.11
CA LEU A 278 -9.17 -28.86 18.10
C LEU A 278 -10.55 -28.25 17.85
N TYR A 279 -10.89 -27.97 16.60
CA TYR A 279 -12.18 -27.39 16.24
C TYR A 279 -13.34 -28.31 16.63
N VAL A 280 -13.26 -29.60 16.26
CA VAL A 280 -14.24 -30.63 16.61
C VAL A 280 -14.37 -30.72 18.13
N PHE A 281 -13.23 -30.84 18.81
CA PHE A 281 -13.17 -30.97 20.26
C PHE A 281 -13.83 -29.79 20.99
N LEU A 282 -13.50 -28.55 20.58
CA LEU A 282 -14.08 -27.35 21.16
C LEU A 282 -15.59 -27.27 20.89
N HIS A 283 -16.02 -27.58 19.66
CA HIS A 283 -17.42 -27.56 19.28
C HIS A 283 -18.26 -28.57 20.09
N GLU A 284 -17.80 -29.82 20.20
CA GLU A 284 -18.57 -30.89 20.83
C GLU A 284 -18.65 -30.74 22.35
N ASN A 285 -17.53 -30.44 23.01
CA ASN A 285 -17.46 -30.45 24.48
C ASN A 285 -16.73 -29.21 25.04
N GLY A 286 -15.60 -28.82 24.45
CA GLY A 286 -14.66 -27.90 25.10
C GLY A 286 -15.23 -26.50 25.39
N LEU A 287 -16.07 -25.93 24.52
CA LEU A 287 -16.68 -24.61 24.77
C LEU A 287 -17.69 -24.65 25.92
N LYS A 288 -18.46 -25.74 26.03
CA LYS A 288 -19.41 -25.95 27.12
C LYS A 288 -18.67 -26.15 28.44
N ASP A 289 -17.63 -26.98 28.44
CA ASP A 289 -16.81 -27.27 29.62
C ASP A 289 -16.16 -26.00 30.19
N LEU A 290 -15.82 -25.04 29.34
CA LEU A 290 -15.29 -23.73 29.73
C LEU A 290 -16.38 -22.67 29.99
N SER A 291 -17.66 -23.07 30.04
CA SER A 291 -18.80 -22.16 30.26
C SER A 291 -18.89 -20.98 29.27
N ILE A 292 -18.40 -21.18 28.05
CA ILE A 292 -18.43 -20.19 26.97
C ILE A 292 -19.79 -20.18 26.27
N THR A 293 -20.32 -21.37 25.95
CA THR A 293 -21.61 -21.57 25.24
C THR A 293 -22.78 -20.87 25.96
N GLU A 294 -22.80 -20.92 27.28
CA GLU A 294 -23.87 -20.35 28.11
C GLU A 294 -23.71 -18.84 28.34
N ALA A 295 -22.58 -18.24 27.95
CA ALA A 295 -22.29 -16.85 28.24
C ALA A 295 -23.09 -15.90 27.32
N PRO A 296 -23.85 -14.93 27.87
CA PRO A 296 -24.59 -13.99 27.05
C PRO A 296 -23.65 -13.07 26.28
N ALA A 297 -24.10 -12.52 25.14
CA ALA A 297 -23.24 -11.75 24.24
C ALA A 297 -22.59 -10.51 24.91
N ASN A 298 -23.22 -9.95 25.94
CA ASN A 298 -22.71 -8.82 26.71
C ASN A 298 -21.58 -9.20 27.70
N TYR A 299 -21.28 -10.49 27.89
CA TYR A 299 -20.13 -10.91 28.68
C TYR A 299 -18.81 -10.58 27.97
N PHE A 300 -18.78 -10.61 26.64
CA PHE A 300 -17.56 -10.48 25.86
C PHE A 300 -17.05 -9.04 25.77
N TYR A 301 -15.81 -8.79 26.23
CA TYR A 301 -15.18 -7.47 26.24
C TYR A 301 -14.82 -6.95 24.85
N GLU A 302 -14.64 -7.85 23.90
CA GLU A 302 -14.27 -7.52 22.53
C GLU A 302 -15.21 -8.17 21.53
N LYS A 303 -15.63 -7.42 20.51
CA LYS A 303 -16.49 -7.95 19.43
C LYS A 303 -15.86 -9.16 18.73
N ARG A 304 -14.52 -9.24 18.64
CA ARG A 304 -13.83 -10.38 18.03
C ARG A 304 -14.08 -11.71 18.75
N TYR A 305 -14.38 -11.69 20.05
CA TYR A 305 -14.67 -12.90 20.82
C TYR A 305 -16.00 -13.54 20.42
N LEU A 306 -16.92 -12.78 19.82
CA LEU A 306 -18.16 -13.33 19.25
C LEU A 306 -17.89 -14.27 18.06
N LYS A 307 -16.69 -14.27 17.47
CA LYS A 307 -16.29 -15.29 16.48
C LYS A 307 -16.31 -16.70 17.05
N ILE A 308 -16.25 -16.88 18.38
CA ILE A 308 -16.40 -18.20 18.98
C ILE A 308 -17.78 -18.82 18.70
N LYS A 309 -18.79 -17.98 18.44
CA LYS A 309 -20.12 -18.44 18.00
C LYS A 309 -20.09 -19.11 16.64
N ASP A 310 -19.09 -18.82 15.79
CA ASP A 310 -18.91 -19.57 14.56
C ASP A 310 -18.57 -21.02 14.92
N VAL A 311 -17.56 -21.22 15.79
CA VAL A 311 -17.17 -22.56 16.27
C VAL A 311 -18.36 -23.29 16.90
N GLU A 312 -19.19 -22.60 17.68
CA GLU A 312 -20.40 -23.15 18.31
C GLU A 312 -21.50 -23.53 17.31
N LYS A 313 -21.71 -22.74 16.25
CA LYS A 313 -22.85 -22.89 15.34
C LYS A 313 -22.66 -23.94 14.25
N TYR A 314 -21.43 -24.13 13.75
CA TYR A 314 -21.23 -25.10 12.67
C TYR A 314 -21.10 -26.50 13.25
N SER A 315 -22.21 -27.25 13.24
CA SER A 315 -22.12 -28.70 13.19
C SER A 315 -21.36 -29.07 11.91
N LEU A 316 -20.30 -29.89 12.01
CA LEU A 316 -19.81 -30.58 10.82
C LEU A 316 -20.97 -31.44 10.31
N ILE A 317 -21.63 -30.95 9.27
CA ILE A 317 -22.82 -31.59 8.69
C ILE A 317 -22.38 -32.99 8.24
N LYS A 318 -23.05 -34.03 8.77
CA LYS A 318 -22.87 -35.40 8.29
C LYS A 318 -23.06 -35.42 6.78
N SER A 319 -22.16 -36.10 6.07
CA SER A 319 -22.17 -36.18 4.61
C SER A 319 -23.53 -36.64 4.09
N SER A 320 -24.04 -35.88 3.12
CA SER A 320 -25.14 -36.30 2.24
C SER A 320 -24.60 -37.22 1.14
N ASN A 321 -25.38 -38.19 0.68
CA ASN A 321 -25.03 -39.04 -0.46
C ASN A 321 -25.03 -38.29 -1.82
N GLN A 322 -25.50 -37.05 -1.86
CA GLN A 322 -25.44 -36.19 -3.06
C GLN A 322 -24.57 -34.95 -2.81
N PRO A 323 -23.63 -34.63 -3.72
CA PRO A 323 -22.86 -33.40 -3.63
C PRO A 323 -23.76 -32.19 -3.90
N LYS A 324 -23.52 -31.10 -3.18
CA LYS A 324 -24.10 -29.76 -3.39
C LYS A 324 -23.35 -28.99 -4.47
N VAL A 325 -22.02 -29.13 -4.49
CA VAL A 325 -21.15 -28.48 -5.49
C VAL A 325 -20.19 -29.50 -6.11
N SER A 326 -20.14 -29.57 -7.43
CA SER A 326 -19.11 -30.29 -8.18
C SER A 326 -18.01 -29.33 -8.59
N ILE A 327 -16.76 -29.66 -8.29
CA ILE A 327 -15.62 -28.79 -8.58
C ILE A 327 -14.78 -29.43 -9.68
N VAL A 328 -14.74 -28.81 -10.85
CA VAL A 328 -13.96 -29.29 -11.99
C VAL A 328 -12.54 -28.74 -11.92
N VAL A 329 -11.56 -29.64 -12.04
CA VAL A 329 -10.12 -29.31 -12.03
C VAL A 329 -9.49 -29.83 -13.34
N PRO A 330 -9.26 -28.98 -14.35
CA PRO A 330 -8.64 -29.37 -15.62
C PRO A 330 -7.12 -29.45 -15.48
N ILE A 331 -6.53 -30.64 -15.57
CA ILE A 331 -5.12 -30.89 -15.22
C ILE A 331 -4.31 -31.24 -16.47
N TYR A 332 -3.25 -30.47 -16.72
CA TYR A 332 -2.25 -30.76 -17.75
C TYR A 332 -0.88 -30.21 -17.35
N ASN A 333 0.07 -31.09 -17.05
CA ASN A 333 1.47 -30.77 -16.76
C ASN A 333 1.67 -29.63 -15.73
N VAL A 334 1.23 -29.85 -14.48
CA VAL A 334 1.14 -28.84 -13.42
C VAL A 334 1.61 -29.38 -12.06
N GLU A 335 2.54 -30.33 -12.05
CA GLU A 335 2.98 -31.05 -10.84
C GLU A 335 3.46 -30.13 -9.70
N ASP A 336 4.06 -28.98 -10.01
CA ASP A 336 4.62 -28.04 -9.04
C ASP A 336 3.56 -27.33 -8.19
N TYR A 337 2.33 -27.20 -8.69
CA TYR A 337 1.28 -26.41 -8.06
C TYR A 337 0.07 -27.24 -7.62
N LEU A 338 -0.12 -28.41 -8.23
CA LEU A 338 -1.32 -29.22 -8.09
C LEU A 338 -1.65 -29.62 -6.65
N LYS A 339 -0.63 -29.91 -5.82
CA LYS A 339 -0.85 -30.26 -4.40
C LYS A 339 -1.54 -29.13 -3.64
N VAL A 340 -1.10 -27.89 -3.83
CA VAL A 340 -1.69 -26.71 -3.17
C VAL A 340 -3.14 -26.51 -3.61
N ALA A 341 -3.42 -26.71 -4.91
CA ALA A 341 -4.76 -26.65 -5.46
C ALA A 341 -5.68 -27.70 -4.82
N LEU A 342 -5.27 -28.98 -4.85
CA LEU A 342 -6.03 -30.09 -4.28
C LEU A 342 -6.21 -29.97 -2.78
N ASP A 343 -5.17 -29.56 -2.04
CA ASP A 343 -5.25 -29.26 -0.61
C ASP A 343 -6.36 -28.25 -0.35
N SER A 344 -6.44 -27.16 -1.12
CA SER A 344 -7.46 -26.15 -0.93
C SER A 344 -8.90 -26.67 -1.13
N LEU A 345 -9.09 -27.71 -1.96
CA LEU A 345 -10.38 -28.35 -2.20
C LEU A 345 -10.75 -29.39 -1.16
N VAL A 346 -9.84 -30.33 -0.86
CA VAL A 346 -10.10 -31.34 0.16
C VAL A 346 -10.34 -30.68 1.53
N ASN A 347 -9.81 -29.46 1.72
CA ASN A 347 -9.92 -28.66 2.93
C ASN A 347 -11.26 -27.97 3.15
N GLN A 348 -12.08 -27.77 2.12
CA GLN A 348 -13.29 -26.94 2.18
C GLN A 348 -14.24 -27.27 3.34
N THR A 349 -14.88 -26.24 3.90
CA THR A 349 -15.90 -26.38 4.97
C THR A 349 -17.16 -27.07 4.48
N LEU A 350 -17.59 -26.80 3.24
CA LEU A 350 -18.67 -27.54 2.60
C LEU A 350 -18.20 -28.97 2.31
N ARG A 351 -18.77 -29.96 3.00
CA ARG A 351 -18.38 -31.37 2.87
C ARG A 351 -19.06 -32.10 1.72
N ASP A 352 -20.30 -31.72 1.42
CA ASP A 352 -21.08 -32.23 0.30
C ASP A 352 -20.55 -31.64 -1.02
N ILE A 353 -19.28 -31.90 -1.34
CA ILE A 353 -18.64 -31.55 -2.61
C ILE A 353 -18.11 -32.81 -3.26
N GLU A 354 -18.07 -32.80 -4.59
CA GLU A 354 -17.26 -33.74 -5.36
C GLU A 354 -16.18 -32.97 -6.13
N ILE A 355 -15.02 -33.59 -6.31
CA ILE A 355 -13.86 -32.97 -6.96
C ILE A 355 -13.53 -33.79 -8.20
N ILE A 356 -13.77 -33.25 -9.37
CA ILE A 356 -13.61 -33.95 -10.65
C ILE A 356 -12.29 -33.50 -11.28
N CYS A 357 -11.26 -34.33 -11.10
CA CYS A 357 -9.92 -34.14 -11.66
C CYS A 357 -9.88 -34.69 -13.09
N VAL A 358 -9.86 -33.80 -14.08
CA VAL A 358 -9.80 -34.17 -15.50
C VAL A 358 -8.35 -34.07 -15.98
N ASN A 359 -7.65 -35.20 -16.01
CA ASN A 359 -6.29 -35.30 -16.51
C ASN A 359 -6.27 -35.36 -18.05
N ASP A 360 -5.81 -34.28 -18.68
CA ASP A 360 -5.73 -34.08 -20.13
C ASP A 360 -4.45 -34.68 -20.74
N GLY A 361 -4.09 -35.88 -20.30
CA GLY A 361 -2.91 -36.60 -20.80
C GLY A 361 -1.59 -36.01 -20.31
N SER A 362 -1.50 -35.68 -19.01
CA SER A 362 -0.26 -35.18 -18.40
C SER A 362 0.89 -36.17 -18.53
N THR A 363 2.07 -35.66 -18.87
CA THR A 363 3.32 -36.41 -19.02
C THR A 363 4.27 -36.24 -17.83
N ASP A 364 3.96 -35.33 -16.91
CA ASP A 364 4.67 -35.12 -15.64
C ASP A 364 4.04 -35.95 -14.50
N LYS A 365 4.38 -35.68 -13.23
CA LYS A 365 3.84 -36.42 -12.08
C LYS A 365 2.41 -36.01 -11.69
N SER A 366 1.72 -35.15 -12.44
CA SER A 366 0.35 -34.72 -12.12
C SER A 366 -0.61 -35.91 -11.95
N SER A 367 -0.49 -36.93 -12.81
CA SER A 367 -1.28 -38.17 -12.74
C SER A 367 -1.07 -38.91 -11.41
N LYS A 368 0.19 -39.01 -10.95
CA LYS A 368 0.51 -39.65 -9.68
C LYS A 368 -0.02 -38.86 -8.48
N ILE A 369 0.04 -37.53 -8.55
CA ILE A 369 -0.47 -36.66 -7.47
C ILE A 369 -1.98 -36.85 -7.31
N ILE A 370 -2.77 -36.83 -8.39
CA ILE A 370 -4.22 -37.02 -8.26
C ILE A 370 -4.58 -38.42 -7.73
N GLU A 371 -3.85 -39.46 -8.14
CA GLU A 371 -4.02 -40.82 -7.62
C GLU A 371 -3.75 -40.87 -6.11
N GLU A 372 -2.66 -40.27 -5.63
CA GLU A 372 -2.34 -40.17 -4.20
C GLU A 372 -3.47 -39.51 -3.40
N TYR A 373 -4.06 -38.42 -3.93
CA TYR A 373 -5.18 -37.74 -3.25
C TYR A 373 -6.47 -38.56 -3.29
N ALA A 374 -6.78 -39.22 -4.41
CA ALA A 374 -7.98 -40.05 -4.54
C ALA A 374 -7.97 -41.27 -3.61
N THR A 375 -6.78 -41.79 -3.25
CA THR A 375 -6.69 -42.86 -2.22
C THR A 375 -7.05 -42.37 -0.81
N ARG A 376 -6.96 -41.05 -0.55
CA ARG A 376 -7.15 -40.45 0.78
C ARG A 376 -8.50 -39.74 0.93
N ASP A 377 -9.12 -39.34 -0.18
CA ASP A 377 -10.39 -38.61 -0.19
C ASP A 377 -11.31 -39.14 -1.28
N GLU A 378 -12.34 -39.88 -0.85
CA GLU A 378 -13.31 -40.53 -1.74
C GLU A 378 -14.13 -39.55 -2.61
N ARG A 379 -14.13 -38.26 -2.27
CA ARG A 379 -14.81 -37.20 -3.03
C ARG A 379 -14.10 -36.88 -4.35
N ILE A 380 -12.84 -37.29 -4.50
CA ILE A 380 -12.05 -37.08 -5.71
C ILE A 380 -12.40 -38.15 -6.76
N LYS A 381 -12.82 -37.69 -7.94
CA LYS A 381 -13.11 -38.50 -9.12
C LYS A 381 -12.11 -38.17 -10.20
N ILE A 382 -11.36 -39.17 -10.65
CA ILE A 382 -10.33 -39.01 -11.68
C ILE A 382 -10.91 -39.42 -13.03
N VAL A 383 -10.66 -38.60 -14.04
CA VAL A 383 -10.96 -38.89 -15.44
C VAL A 383 -9.71 -38.60 -16.25
N SER A 384 -9.17 -39.63 -16.90
CA SER A 384 -7.98 -39.50 -17.74
C SER A 384 -8.34 -39.67 -19.20
N LYS A 385 -7.74 -38.83 -20.06
CA LYS A 385 -7.94 -38.90 -21.51
C LYS A 385 -6.68 -38.44 -22.25
N THR A 386 -6.64 -38.65 -23.56
CA THR A 386 -5.58 -38.08 -24.40
C THR A 386 -5.70 -36.56 -24.49
N ASN A 387 -4.56 -35.87 -24.62
CA ASN A 387 -4.54 -34.41 -24.68
C ASN A 387 -5.40 -33.88 -25.83
N SER A 388 -6.42 -33.09 -25.47
CA SER A 388 -7.39 -32.49 -26.38
C SER A 388 -7.62 -31.00 -26.10
N GLY A 389 -7.05 -30.48 -25.01
CA GLY A 389 -7.11 -29.08 -24.62
C GLY A 389 -8.14 -28.76 -23.54
N TYR A 390 -7.96 -27.57 -22.96
CA TYR A 390 -8.70 -27.06 -21.81
C TYR A 390 -10.23 -27.12 -21.98
N GLY A 391 -10.75 -26.63 -23.11
CA GLY A 391 -12.21 -26.57 -23.33
C GLY A 391 -12.90 -27.93 -23.27
N HIS A 392 -12.30 -28.96 -23.90
CA HIS A 392 -12.82 -30.32 -23.86
C HIS A 392 -12.71 -30.92 -22.45
N SER A 393 -11.61 -30.67 -21.72
CA SER A 393 -11.45 -31.07 -20.32
C SER A 393 -12.54 -30.47 -19.42
N MET A 394 -12.85 -29.19 -19.60
CA MET A 394 -13.91 -28.51 -18.87
C MET A 394 -15.28 -29.13 -19.15
N ASN A 395 -15.61 -29.35 -20.43
CA ASN A 395 -16.90 -29.91 -20.82
C ASN A 395 -17.10 -31.33 -20.27
N ILE A 396 -16.08 -32.19 -20.30
CA ILE A 396 -16.14 -33.53 -19.68
C ILE A 396 -16.39 -33.43 -18.17
N GLY A 397 -15.66 -32.56 -17.48
CA GLY A 397 -15.83 -32.38 -16.04
C GLY A 397 -17.24 -31.88 -15.69
N MET A 398 -17.77 -30.94 -16.47
CA MET A 398 -19.12 -30.41 -16.30
C MET A 398 -20.22 -31.44 -16.61
N GLU A 399 -20.01 -32.32 -17.58
CA GLU A 399 -20.96 -33.40 -17.91
C GLU A 399 -21.03 -34.46 -16.82
N LEU A 400 -19.91 -34.77 -16.19
CA LEU A 400 -19.83 -35.73 -15.08
C LEU A 400 -20.31 -35.17 -13.74
N ALA A 401 -20.48 -33.85 -13.64
CA ALA A 401 -20.91 -33.17 -12.43
C ALA A 401 -22.33 -33.57 -12.00
N LYS A 402 -22.46 -33.94 -10.74
CA LYS A 402 -23.72 -34.33 -10.06
C LYS A 402 -24.26 -33.25 -9.12
N GLY A 403 -23.42 -32.31 -8.72
CA GLY A 403 -23.74 -31.21 -7.81
C GLY A 403 -24.84 -30.31 -8.32
N GLU A 404 -25.60 -29.69 -7.40
CA GLU A 404 -26.58 -28.67 -7.77
C GLU A 404 -25.92 -27.47 -8.47
N TYR A 405 -24.70 -27.15 -8.04
CA TYR A 405 -23.84 -26.13 -8.63
C TYR A 405 -22.51 -26.72 -9.09
N ILE A 406 -21.89 -26.07 -10.08
CA ILE A 406 -20.57 -26.41 -10.60
C ILE A 406 -19.60 -25.25 -10.29
N GLY A 407 -18.48 -25.56 -9.66
CA GLY A 407 -17.33 -24.68 -9.48
C GLY A 407 -16.16 -25.10 -10.35
N ILE A 408 -15.20 -24.21 -10.55
CA ILE A 408 -13.99 -24.46 -11.33
C ILE A 408 -12.79 -24.02 -10.48
N LEU A 409 -11.78 -24.88 -10.40
CA LEU A 409 -10.47 -24.51 -9.85
C LEU A 409 -9.40 -24.79 -10.92
N GLU A 410 -8.66 -23.75 -11.31
CA GLU A 410 -7.45 -23.93 -12.10
C GLU A 410 -6.38 -24.68 -11.27
N PRO A 411 -5.66 -25.64 -11.86
CA PRO A 411 -4.79 -26.53 -11.10
C PRO A 411 -3.52 -25.87 -10.55
N ASP A 412 -3.21 -24.64 -10.95
CA ASP A 412 -2.11 -23.82 -10.43
C ASP A 412 -2.52 -22.74 -9.41
N ASP A 413 -3.82 -22.68 -9.09
CA ASP A 413 -4.45 -21.75 -8.16
C ASP A 413 -4.86 -22.42 -6.85
N TYR A 414 -5.42 -21.66 -5.91
CA TYR A 414 -6.06 -22.22 -4.72
C TYR A 414 -7.21 -21.34 -4.21
N VAL A 415 -8.07 -21.90 -3.37
CA VAL A 415 -9.24 -21.20 -2.82
C VAL A 415 -9.24 -21.12 -1.30
N ALA A 416 -9.88 -20.07 -0.78
CA ALA A 416 -10.12 -19.92 0.65
C ALA A 416 -11.01 -21.04 1.18
N LEU A 417 -10.78 -21.40 2.45
CA LEU A 417 -11.42 -22.53 3.14
C LEU A 417 -12.97 -22.53 3.09
N LYS A 418 -13.59 -21.34 3.08
CA LYS A 418 -15.05 -21.15 3.12
C LYS A 418 -15.67 -20.74 1.77
N MET A 419 -14.91 -20.83 0.67
CA MET A 419 -15.37 -20.32 -0.63
C MET A 419 -16.68 -21.00 -1.06
N TYR A 420 -16.67 -22.32 -1.23
CA TYR A 420 -17.82 -23.02 -1.80
C TYR A 420 -19.02 -23.06 -0.84
N GLU A 421 -18.79 -23.11 0.47
CA GLU A 421 -19.85 -22.97 1.48
C GLU A 421 -20.56 -21.62 1.36
N THR A 422 -19.80 -20.52 1.39
CA THR A 422 -20.37 -19.17 1.33
C THR A 422 -21.11 -18.93 0.02
N LEU A 423 -20.53 -19.35 -1.10
CA LEU A 423 -21.15 -19.18 -2.41
C LEU A 423 -22.43 -20.01 -2.53
N TYR A 424 -22.40 -21.28 -2.10
CA TYR A 424 -23.57 -22.16 -2.16
C TYR A 424 -24.72 -21.65 -1.29
N GLU A 425 -24.46 -21.24 -0.05
CA GLU A 425 -25.49 -20.70 0.84
C GLU A 425 -26.20 -19.48 0.24
N LYS A 426 -25.44 -18.56 -0.37
CA LYS A 426 -25.99 -17.37 -1.03
C LYS A 426 -26.74 -17.72 -2.30
N ALA A 427 -26.20 -18.62 -3.12
CA ALA A 427 -26.84 -19.08 -4.34
C ALA A 427 -28.19 -19.74 -4.06
N MET A 428 -28.25 -20.61 -3.05
CA MET A 428 -29.49 -21.27 -2.63
C MET A 428 -30.48 -20.28 -2.02
N LYS A 429 -30.02 -19.38 -1.14
CA LYS A 429 -30.89 -18.40 -0.48
C LYS A 429 -31.63 -17.50 -1.47
N TYR A 430 -30.98 -17.12 -2.56
CA TYR A 430 -31.54 -16.18 -3.53
C TYR A 430 -31.93 -16.84 -4.86
N ASP A 431 -31.82 -18.17 -4.97
CA ASP A 431 -32.08 -18.95 -6.17
C ASP A 431 -31.36 -18.38 -7.40
N LEU A 432 -30.02 -18.30 -7.31
CA LEU A 432 -29.17 -17.68 -8.33
C LEU A 432 -28.79 -18.68 -9.43
N ASP A 433 -28.75 -18.21 -10.69
CA ASP A 433 -28.21 -18.95 -11.83
C ASP A 433 -26.70 -19.13 -11.68
N PHE A 434 -26.01 -18.10 -11.21
CA PHE A 434 -24.63 -18.19 -10.75
C PHE A 434 -24.27 -17.08 -9.76
N ILE A 435 -23.22 -17.32 -9.00
CA ILE A 435 -22.65 -16.33 -8.07
C ILE A 435 -21.13 -16.32 -8.23
N LYS A 436 -20.53 -15.13 -8.20
CA LYS A 436 -19.08 -14.93 -8.21
C LYS A 436 -18.61 -14.14 -7.01
N SER A 437 -17.32 -14.17 -6.76
CA SER A 437 -16.67 -13.37 -5.74
C SER A 437 -15.39 -12.75 -6.28
N ASP A 438 -14.96 -11.63 -5.71
CA ASP A 438 -13.63 -11.08 -5.98
C ASP A 438 -12.50 -12.12 -5.78
N PHE A 439 -11.28 -11.73 -6.15
CA PHE A 439 -10.11 -12.61 -6.06
C PHE A 439 -8.84 -11.83 -5.69
N ARG A 440 -7.81 -12.56 -5.26
CA ARG A 440 -6.48 -12.02 -5.04
C ARG A 440 -5.53 -12.59 -6.08
N ASN A 441 -4.84 -11.73 -6.81
CA ASN A 441 -3.67 -12.17 -7.55
C ASN A 441 -2.54 -12.43 -6.56
N PHE A 442 -1.72 -13.45 -6.81
CA PHE A 442 -0.51 -13.66 -6.04
C PHE A 442 0.69 -14.07 -6.91
N ARG A 443 1.88 -13.81 -6.40
CA ARG A 443 3.16 -14.25 -6.92
C ARG A 443 4.10 -14.57 -5.76
N ASP A 444 4.95 -15.55 -5.93
CA ASP A 444 5.99 -15.94 -4.98
C ASP A 444 7.30 -15.22 -5.35
N GLU A 445 7.84 -14.41 -4.44
CA GLU A 445 9.12 -13.68 -4.60
C GLU A 445 10.10 -14.10 -3.51
N LYS A 446 11.12 -14.90 -3.88
CA LYS A 446 12.11 -15.47 -2.94
C LYS A 446 11.41 -16.22 -1.77
N GLU A 447 11.31 -15.58 -0.60
CA GLU A 447 10.73 -16.09 0.65
C GLU A 447 9.34 -15.51 0.98
N ASN A 448 8.86 -14.53 0.21
CA ASN A 448 7.60 -13.81 0.49
C ASN A 448 6.57 -13.99 -0.63
N ARG A 449 5.32 -14.27 -0.26
CA ARG A 449 4.17 -14.27 -1.18
C ARG A 449 3.48 -12.91 -1.18
N ILE A 450 3.40 -12.28 -2.36
CA ILE A 450 2.75 -10.97 -2.53
C ILE A 450 1.32 -11.15 -3.02
N PHE A 451 0.38 -10.42 -2.42
CA PHE A 451 -1.03 -10.43 -2.80
C PHE A 451 -1.49 -9.08 -3.35
N LYS A 452 -2.34 -9.11 -4.39
CA LYS A 452 -3.05 -7.95 -4.92
C LYS A 452 -4.53 -8.24 -5.08
N TYR A 453 -5.36 -7.54 -4.32
CA TYR A 453 -6.82 -7.61 -4.42
C TYR A 453 -7.32 -7.20 -5.81
N SER A 454 -8.37 -7.84 -6.32
CA SER A 454 -8.99 -7.52 -7.61
C SER A 454 -10.50 -7.62 -7.56
N ASN A 455 -11.14 -6.53 -7.98
CA ASN A 455 -12.58 -6.36 -8.04
C ASN A 455 -13.14 -6.91 -9.35
N LEU A 456 -14.23 -7.68 -9.28
CA LEU A 456 -14.96 -8.15 -10.47
C LEU A 456 -15.96 -7.13 -11.02
N ALA A 457 -16.52 -6.27 -10.16
CA ALA A 457 -17.60 -5.35 -10.49
C ALA A 457 -17.40 -3.97 -9.85
N GLU A 458 -18.22 -3.00 -10.25
CA GLU A 458 -18.27 -1.68 -9.62
C GLU A 458 -19.01 -1.74 -8.27
N THR A 459 -18.72 -0.79 -7.38
CA THR A 459 -19.12 -0.86 -5.96
C THR A 459 -20.63 -1.05 -5.76
N GLU A 460 -21.45 -0.43 -6.61
CA GLU A 460 -22.92 -0.53 -6.54
C GLU A 460 -23.49 -1.92 -6.88
N TYR A 461 -22.73 -2.79 -7.56
CA TYR A 461 -23.20 -4.11 -7.99
C TYR A 461 -22.88 -5.23 -6.99
N TYR A 462 -22.19 -4.92 -5.90
CA TYR A 462 -21.86 -5.94 -4.91
C TYR A 462 -23.05 -6.31 -4.03
N ASN A 463 -23.17 -7.61 -3.74
CA ASN A 463 -24.13 -8.20 -2.83
C ASN A 463 -25.62 -7.97 -3.20
N CYS A 464 -25.91 -7.56 -4.44
CA CYS A 464 -27.25 -7.43 -4.98
C CYS A 464 -27.57 -8.50 -6.05
N ILE A 465 -28.86 -8.73 -6.30
CA ILE A 465 -29.32 -9.59 -7.40
C ILE A 465 -29.31 -8.76 -8.68
N ILE A 466 -28.65 -9.26 -9.71
CA ILE A 466 -28.50 -8.60 -11.01
C ILE A 466 -29.15 -9.48 -12.07
N ASN A 467 -29.83 -8.86 -13.04
CA ASN A 467 -30.37 -9.52 -14.22
C ASN A 467 -29.61 -9.02 -15.47
N PRO A 468 -28.61 -9.76 -15.97
CA PRO A 468 -27.80 -9.34 -17.11
C PRO A 468 -28.58 -9.17 -18.43
N GLN A 469 -29.74 -9.81 -18.58
CA GLN A 469 -30.59 -9.63 -19.77
C GLN A 469 -31.31 -8.27 -19.79
N LYS A 470 -31.46 -7.64 -18.63
CA LYS A 470 -32.07 -6.31 -18.47
C LYS A 470 -31.02 -5.22 -18.23
N ASP A 471 -29.90 -5.61 -17.63
CA ASP A 471 -28.79 -4.73 -17.32
C ASP A 471 -27.52 -5.15 -18.06
N PHE A 472 -27.38 -4.62 -19.27
CA PHE A 472 -26.24 -4.90 -20.13
C PHE A 472 -24.91 -4.33 -19.60
N GLU A 473 -24.93 -3.46 -18.58
CA GLU A 473 -23.71 -3.00 -17.93
C GLU A 473 -22.99 -4.15 -17.21
N ALA A 474 -23.71 -5.21 -16.84
CA ALA A 474 -23.13 -6.42 -16.28
C ALA A 474 -22.08 -7.08 -17.20
N PHE A 475 -22.18 -6.90 -18.53
CA PHE A 475 -21.18 -7.39 -19.50
C PHE A 475 -19.85 -6.60 -19.44
N LYS A 476 -19.76 -5.56 -18.61
CA LYS A 476 -18.51 -4.83 -18.34
C LYS A 476 -17.69 -5.49 -17.23
N PHE A 477 -18.31 -6.30 -16.37
CA PHE A 477 -17.64 -7.03 -15.28
C PHE A 477 -16.52 -7.93 -15.79
N ASP A 478 -15.59 -8.31 -14.90
CA ASP A 478 -14.48 -9.20 -15.28
C ASP A 478 -14.98 -10.63 -15.55
N LYS A 479 -14.38 -11.28 -16.54
CA LYS A 479 -14.84 -12.54 -17.15
C LYS A 479 -14.41 -13.80 -16.39
N GLN A 480 -13.68 -13.68 -15.28
CA GLN A 480 -13.08 -14.82 -14.57
C GLN A 480 -14.12 -15.89 -14.24
N THR A 481 -14.02 -17.04 -14.90
CA THR A 481 -15.02 -18.12 -14.81
C THR A 481 -14.86 -18.92 -13.52
N TRP A 482 -13.62 -19.09 -13.05
CA TRP A 482 -13.23 -19.80 -11.82
C TRP A 482 -13.56 -19.08 -10.51
N SER A 483 -13.99 -17.82 -10.57
CA SER A 483 -14.25 -17.00 -9.37
C SER A 483 -15.59 -17.28 -8.67
N GLY A 484 -16.33 -18.32 -9.09
CA GLY A 484 -17.71 -18.53 -8.68
C GLY A 484 -18.24 -19.95 -8.89
N ILE A 485 -19.54 -20.12 -8.65
CA ILE A 485 -20.28 -21.37 -8.92
C ILE A 485 -21.52 -21.10 -9.79
N TYR A 486 -21.88 -22.07 -10.61
CA TYR A 486 -22.93 -21.97 -11.63
C TYR A 486 -23.93 -23.10 -11.46
N LYS A 487 -25.24 -22.79 -11.48
CA LYS A 487 -26.30 -23.76 -11.28
C LYS A 487 -26.28 -24.78 -12.42
N ARG A 488 -26.13 -26.06 -12.11
CA ARG A 488 -25.92 -27.12 -13.12
C ARG A 488 -27.09 -27.20 -14.10
N ASN A 489 -28.32 -27.18 -13.59
CA ASN A 489 -29.51 -27.23 -14.44
C ASN A 489 -29.65 -25.99 -15.35
N PHE A 490 -29.14 -24.83 -14.93
CA PHE A 490 -29.07 -23.65 -15.79
C PHE A 490 -28.10 -23.86 -16.95
N LEU A 491 -26.90 -24.38 -16.66
CA LEU A 491 -25.91 -24.69 -17.69
C LEU A 491 -26.39 -25.73 -18.70
N THR A 492 -27.02 -26.81 -18.23
CA THR A 492 -27.54 -27.88 -19.11
C THR A 492 -28.75 -27.43 -19.92
N LYS A 493 -29.70 -26.71 -19.31
CA LYS A 493 -30.89 -26.17 -20.00
C LYS A 493 -30.53 -25.31 -21.21
N HIS A 494 -29.46 -24.52 -21.10
CA HIS A 494 -29.03 -23.60 -22.15
C HIS A 494 -27.84 -24.13 -22.99
N ASP A 495 -27.46 -25.39 -22.80
CA ASP A 495 -26.31 -26.04 -23.47
C ASP A 495 -25.03 -25.15 -23.44
N ILE A 496 -24.75 -24.56 -22.28
CA ILE A 496 -23.62 -23.65 -22.08
C ILE A 496 -22.34 -24.48 -21.93
N LYS A 497 -21.41 -24.30 -22.88
CA LYS A 497 -20.17 -25.08 -22.97
C LYS A 497 -18.95 -24.22 -23.26
N HIS A 498 -17.78 -24.70 -22.87
CA HIS A 498 -16.52 -24.13 -23.32
C HIS A 498 -16.26 -24.53 -24.79
N ASN A 499 -15.58 -23.66 -25.53
CA ASN A 499 -15.17 -23.98 -26.90
C ASN A 499 -14.00 -24.98 -26.90
N GLU A 500 -14.08 -26.05 -27.68
CA GLU A 500 -13.08 -27.13 -27.70
C GLU A 500 -11.90 -26.85 -28.65
N THR A 501 -11.55 -25.58 -28.85
CA THR A 501 -10.34 -25.24 -29.62
C THR A 501 -9.10 -25.83 -28.95
N PRO A 502 -8.15 -26.42 -29.71
CA PRO A 502 -6.96 -27.04 -29.14
C PRO A 502 -6.16 -26.11 -28.21
N GLY A 503 -5.69 -26.68 -27.10
CA GLY A 503 -4.89 -26.00 -26.08
C GLY A 503 -5.65 -24.93 -25.27
N ALA A 504 -4.95 -24.26 -24.34
CA ALA A 504 -5.49 -23.10 -23.63
C ALA A 504 -5.51 -21.86 -24.55
N SER A 505 -6.71 -21.44 -24.93
CA SER A 505 -7.00 -20.59 -26.09
C SER A 505 -8.11 -19.56 -25.82
N PHE A 506 -8.23 -19.10 -24.57
CA PHE A 506 -9.17 -18.04 -24.13
C PHE A 506 -10.66 -18.45 -24.15
N GLN A 507 -10.94 -19.73 -23.91
CA GLN A 507 -12.28 -20.32 -23.83
C GLN A 507 -13.17 -19.74 -22.72
N ASP A 508 -12.56 -19.05 -21.75
CA ASP A 508 -13.24 -18.31 -20.69
C ASP A 508 -14.18 -17.24 -21.26
N ASN A 509 -13.82 -16.62 -22.40
CA ASN A 509 -14.66 -15.62 -23.07
C ASN A 509 -16.00 -16.21 -23.51
N GLY A 510 -16.00 -17.36 -24.17
CA GLY A 510 -17.22 -18.00 -24.65
C GLY A 510 -18.13 -18.45 -23.53
N PHE A 511 -17.56 -19.08 -22.49
CA PHE A 511 -18.34 -19.52 -21.33
C PHE A 511 -18.94 -18.33 -20.56
N TRP A 512 -18.14 -17.30 -20.29
CA TRP A 512 -18.60 -16.07 -19.65
C TRP A 512 -19.73 -15.39 -20.44
N PHE A 513 -19.56 -15.21 -21.76
CA PHE A 513 -20.55 -14.49 -22.55
C PHE A 513 -21.87 -15.26 -22.63
N GLN A 514 -21.82 -16.59 -22.81
CA GLN A 514 -23.02 -17.45 -22.78
C GLN A 514 -23.76 -17.36 -21.44
N THR A 515 -23.04 -17.50 -20.31
CA THR A 515 -23.67 -17.43 -18.97
C THR A 515 -24.36 -16.09 -18.71
N PHE A 516 -23.74 -14.97 -19.10
CA PHE A 516 -24.36 -13.65 -18.95
C PHE A 516 -25.55 -13.45 -19.91
N CYS A 517 -25.53 -14.04 -21.11
CA CYS A 517 -26.66 -13.94 -22.04
C CYS A 517 -27.92 -14.64 -21.54
N PHE A 518 -27.78 -15.77 -20.83
CA PHE A 518 -28.92 -16.60 -20.42
C PHE A 518 -29.35 -16.39 -18.96
N ALA A 519 -28.50 -15.83 -18.09
CA ALA A 519 -28.84 -15.69 -16.68
C ALA A 519 -29.85 -14.57 -16.41
N GLU A 520 -30.75 -14.81 -15.46
CA GLU A 520 -31.75 -13.86 -14.97
C GLU A 520 -31.46 -13.38 -13.55
N LYS A 521 -30.78 -14.19 -12.74
CA LYS A 521 -30.42 -13.86 -11.35
C LYS A 521 -28.98 -14.23 -11.06
N ILE A 522 -28.13 -13.23 -10.94
CA ILE A 522 -26.72 -13.39 -10.59
C ILE A 522 -26.39 -12.53 -9.36
N MET A 523 -25.28 -12.84 -8.70
CA MET A 523 -24.73 -12.00 -7.62
C MET A 523 -23.21 -11.98 -7.69
N ILE A 524 -22.62 -10.84 -7.35
CA ILE A 524 -21.16 -10.68 -7.17
C ILE A 524 -20.88 -10.31 -5.71
N LEU A 525 -20.00 -11.02 -5.03
CA LEU A 525 -19.60 -10.76 -3.64
C LEU A 525 -18.33 -9.91 -3.56
N ASP A 526 -18.30 -8.95 -2.64
CA ASP A 526 -17.20 -8.01 -2.34
C ASP A 526 -16.08 -8.63 -1.50
N LYS A 527 -15.90 -9.95 -1.61
CA LYS A 527 -14.94 -10.70 -0.80
C LYS A 527 -14.08 -11.60 -1.65
N ALA A 528 -12.76 -11.41 -1.57
CA ALA A 528 -11.82 -12.23 -2.32
C ALA A 528 -11.62 -13.63 -1.70
N PHE A 529 -12.25 -14.63 -2.30
CA PHE A 529 -12.12 -16.04 -1.91
C PHE A 529 -11.13 -16.84 -2.76
N TYR A 530 -10.94 -16.45 -4.02
CA TYR A 530 -10.08 -17.17 -4.94
C TYR A 530 -8.68 -16.53 -5.00
N PHE A 531 -7.64 -17.35 -5.07
CA PHE A 531 -6.24 -16.90 -5.17
C PHE A 531 -5.66 -17.31 -6.52
N TYR A 532 -5.47 -16.33 -7.40
CA TYR A 532 -5.05 -16.50 -8.78
C TYR A 532 -3.55 -16.23 -8.95
N ARG A 533 -2.81 -17.22 -9.45
CA ARG A 533 -1.35 -17.18 -9.59
C ARG A 533 -0.91 -16.34 -10.81
N LYS A 534 0.15 -15.54 -10.67
CA LYS A 534 0.67 -14.66 -11.75
C LYS A 534 2.09 -14.96 -12.23
N ASP A 535 2.80 -15.87 -11.57
CA ASP A 535 4.20 -16.19 -11.83
C ASP A 535 4.42 -17.55 -12.51
N ASN A 536 3.36 -18.27 -12.89
CA ASN A 536 3.49 -19.50 -13.66
C ASN A 536 3.96 -19.19 -15.10
N PRO A 537 5.15 -19.68 -15.53
CA PRO A 537 5.70 -19.38 -16.86
C PRO A 537 4.89 -20.00 -18.01
N ASN A 538 4.17 -21.09 -17.73
CA ASN A 538 3.39 -21.86 -18.72
C ASN A 538 1.98 -21.29 -18.97
N GLN A 539 1.61 -20.15 -18.37
CA GLN A 539 0.31 -19.54 -18.58
C GLN A 539 0.06 -19.20 -20.05
N SER A 540 -1.15 -19.51 -20.54
CA SER A 540 -1.56 -19.26 -21.94
C SER A 540 -1.30 -17.82 -22.40
N THR A 541 -1.39 -16.86 -21.48
CA THR A 541 -1.22 -15.44 -21.75
C THR A 541 0.21 -15.06 -22.17
N THR A 542 1.24 -15.86 -21.86
CA THR A 542 2.65 -15.56 -22.19
C THR A 542 2.99 -15.87 -23.65
N ASN A 543 2.20 -16.73 -24.33
CA ASN A 543 2.45 -17.13 -25.71
C ASN A 543 1.92 -16.09 -26.72
N LYS A 544 2.85 -15.41 -27.42
CA LYS A 544 2.56 -14.33 -28.37
C LYS A 544 1.90 -14.79 -29.68
N GLU A 545 1.92 -16.09 -29.99
CA GLU A 545 1.36 -16.67 -31.23
C GLU A 545 -0.09 -17.15 -31.04
N LYS A 546 -0.44 -17.66 -29.85
CA LYS A 546 -1.81 -18.11 -29.52
C LYS A 546 -2.84 -16.98 -29.50
N VAL A 547 -2.40 -15.72 -29.51
CA VAL A 547 -3.25 -14.53 -29.47
C VAL A 547 -4.23 -14.45 -30.65
N PHE A 548 -3.95 -15.08 -31.81
CA PHE A 548 -4.87 -15.13 -32.96
C PHE A 548 -6.07 -16.06 -32.78
N ILE A 549 -6.04 -16.98 -31.81
CA ILE A 549 -7.15 -17.93 -31.63
C ILE A 549 -8.41 -17.22 -31.15
N ILE A 550 -8.29 -16.02 -30.59
CA ILE A 550 -9.41 -15.19 -30.17
C ILE A 550 -10.42 -14.92 -31.30
N PHE A 551 -9.99 -14.82 -32.56
CA PHE A 551 -10.92 -14.67 -33.69
C PHE A 551 -11.83 -15.88 -33.86
N LYS A 552 -11.29 -17.10 -33.65
CA LYS A 552 -12.06 -18.34 -33.69
C LYS A 552 -13.03 -18.41 -32.52
N GLU A 553 -12.62 -17.94 -31.35
CA GLU A 553 -13.47 -17.90 -30.15
C GLU A 553 -14.70 -17.00 -30.36
N TRP A 554 -14.53 -15.78 -30.86
CA TRP A 554 -15.67 -14.89 -31.12
C TRP A 554 -16.56 -15.36 -32.26
N LYS A 555 -16.01 -16.09 -33.25
CA LYS A 555 -16.81 -16.78 -34.26
C LYS A 555 -17.66 -17.91 -33.65
N PHE A 556 -17.09 -18.69 -32.72
CA PHE A 556 -17.83 -19.70 -31.98
C PHE A 556 -18.99 -19.08 -31.18
N ILE A 557 -18.73 -17.99 -30.45
CA ILE A 557 -19.77 -17.27 -29.69
C ILE A 557 -20.90 -16.80 -30.63
N LYS A 558 -20.56 -16.18 -31.78
CA LYS A 558 -21.56 -15.72 -32.76
C LYS A 558 -22.42 -16.88 -33.26
N ASN A 559 -21.81 -18.01 -33.61
CA ASN A 559 -22.53 -19.19 -34.09
C ASN A 559 -23.45 -19.77 -33.01
N LYS A 560 -22.95 -19.90 -31.78
CA LYS A 560 -23.67 -20.49 -30.65
C LYS A 560 -24.88 -19.64 -30.23
N LEU A 561 -24.76 -18.33 -30.32
CA LEU A 561 -25.79 -17.38 -29.89
C LEU A 561 -26.50 -16.68 -31.06
N ASN A 562 -26.43 -17.23 -32.27
CA ASN A 562 -26.90 -16.54 -33.48
C ASN A 562 -28.38 -16.14 -33.41
N GLU A 563 -29.25 -17.03 -32.91
CA GLU A 563 -30.69 -16.75 -32.74
C GLU A 563 -30.92 -15.64 -31.70
N LEU A 564 -30.27 -15.74 -30.55
CA LEU A 564 -30.39 -14.75 -29.47
C LEU A 564 -29.86 -13.38 -29.89
N LEU A 565 -28.69 -13.34 -30.54
CA LEU A 565 -28.13 -12.13 -31.13
C LEU A 565 -29.08 -11.56 -32.17
N SER A 566 -29.69 -12.39 -33.02
CA SER A 566 -30.64 -11.94 -34.04
C SER A 566 -31.90 -11.30 -33.43
N SER A 567 -32.29 -11.73 -32.22
CA SER A 567 -33.49 -11.23 -31.52
C SER A 567 -33.33 -9.87 -30.84
N SER A 568 -32.11 -9.38 -30.60
CA SER A 568 -31.88 -8.13 -29.85
C SER A 568 -30.72 -7.30 -30.43
N ASN A 569 -31.04 -6.09 -30.88
CA ASN A 569 -30.03 -5.14 -31.38
C ASN A 569 -29.07 -4.67 -30.27
N ASP A 570 -29.56 -4.56 -29.04
CA ASP A 570 -28.71 -4.24 -27.89
C ASP A 570 -27.71 -5.36 -27.62
N LEU A 571 -28.15 -6.63 -27.69
CA LEU A 571 -27.26 -7.77 -27.51
C LEU A 571 -26.21 -7.90 -28.63
N LYS A 572 -26.57 -7.60 -29.89
CA LYS A 572 -25.59 -7.48 -30.99
C LYS A 572 -24.53 -6.42 -30.67
N SER A 573 -24.97 -5.28 -30.16
CA SER A 573 -24.07 -4.18 -29.79
C SER A 573 -23.15 -4.53 -28.62
N VAL A 574 -23.68 -5.23 -27.62
CA VAL A 574 -22.92 -5.76 -26.48
C VAL A 574 -21.89 -6.79 -26.95
N TYR A 575 -22.28 -7.71 -27.84
CA TYR A 575 -21.37 -8.68 -28.45
C TYR A 575 -20.20 -7.99 -29.16
N GLU A 576 -20.47 -6.98 -29.99
CA GLU A 576 -19.42 -6.24 -30.70
C GLU A 576 -18.52 -5.44 -29.72
N TYR A 577 -19.08 -4.89 -28.65
CA TYR A 577 -18.32 -4.22 -27.60
C TYR A 577 -17.39 -5.18 -26.84
N CYS A 578 -17.89 -6.33 -26.41
CA CYS A 578 -17.10 -7.33 -25.71
C CYS A 578 -16.00 -7.91 -26.62
N LYS A 579 -16.32 -8.17 -27.90
CA LYS A 579 -15.34 -8.55 -28.93
C LYS A 579 -14.24 -7.51 -29.09
N TYR A 580 -14.61 -6.22 -29.16
CA TYR A 580 -13.64 -5.13 -29.23
C TYR A 580 -12.71 -5.09 -28.01
N LYS A 581 -13.26 -5.21 -26.78
CA LYS A 581 -12.44 -5.25 -25.55
C LYS A 581 -11.43 -6.38 -25.60
N SER A 582 -11.87 -7.59 -25.97
CA SER A 582 -10.98 -8.75 -26.10
C SER A 582 -9.91 -8.48 -27.16
N TYR A 583 -10.28 -8.06 -28.37
CA TYR A 583 -9.29 -7.81 -29.43
C TYR A 583 -8.26 -6.74 -29.06
N ILE A 584 -8.65 -5.66 -28.37
CA ILE A 584 -7.70 -4.65 -27.86
C ILE A 584 -6.73 -5.22 -26.81
N PHE A 585 -7.23 -6.04 -25.88
CA PHE A 585 -6.38 -6.73 -24.91
C PHE A 585 -5.36 -7.63 -25.59
N HIS A 586 -5.78 -8.39 -26.60
CA HIS A 586 -4.93 -9.29 -27.38
C HIS A 586 -3.92 -8.54 -28.26
N TYR A 587 -4.36 -7.48 -28.95
CA TYR A 587 -3.49 -6.65 -29.78
C TYR A 587 -2.32 -6.01 -29.00
N ARG A 588 -2.48 -5.73 -27.70
CA ARG A 588 -1.40 -5.24 -26.82
C ARG A 588 -0.29 -6.28 -26.61
N ARG A 589 -0.63 -7.57 -26.69
CA ARG A 589 0.24 -8.69 -26.29
C ARG A 589 0.85 -9.42 -27.47
N VAL A 590 0.21 -9.37 -28.63
CA VAL A 590 0.70 -10.00 -29.85
C VAL A 590 2.09 -9.46 -30.22
N GLY A 591 2.98 -10.36 -30.66
CA GLY A 591 4.35 -9.99 -31.05
C GLY A 591 4.37 -8.92 -32.15
N SER A 592 5.39 -8.06 -32.16
CA SER A 592 5.52 -6.95 -33.12
C SER A 592 5.40 -7.41 -34.57
N LYS A 593 6.00 -8.55 -34.93
CA LYS A 593 5.91 -9.16 -36.27
C LYS A 593 4.48 -9.46 -36.73
N PHE A 594 3.56 -9.70 -35.79
CA PHE A 594 2.19 -10.12 -36.04
C PHE A 594 1.13 -9.02 -35.88
N LYS A 595 1.51 -7.84 -35.37
CA LYS A 595 0.56 -6.74 -35.10
C LYS A 595 -0.19 -6.32 -36.37
N LYS A 596 0.50 -6.23 -37.51
CA LYS A 596 -0.13 -5.82 -38.77
C LYS A 596 -1.21 -6.82 -39.22
N ASP A 597 -0.92 -8.11 -39.14
CA ASP A 597 -1.87 -9.17 -39.53
C ASP A 597 -3.07 -9.25 -38.59
N PHE A 598 -2.84 -9.10 -37.29
CA PHE A 598 -3.92 -9.02 -36.30
C PHE A 598 -4.82 -7.83 -36.57
N LEU A 599 -4.24 -6.66 -36.82
CA LEU A 599 -4.99 -5.43 -37.11
C LEU A 599 -5.78 -5.51 -38.42
N LYS A 600 -5.25 -6.19 -39.43
CA LYS A 600 -5.97 -6.43 -40.69
C LYS A 600 -7.28 -7.20 -40.44
N ARG A 601 -7.22 -8.31 -39.70
CA ARG A 601 -8.41 -9.11 -39.34
C ARG A 601 -9.38 -8.33 -38.46
N PHE A 602 -8.85 -7.59 -37.48
CA PHE A 602 -9.63 -6.71 -36.61
C PHE A 602 -10.42 -5.68 -37.44
N HIS A 603 -9.75 -5.02 -38.39
CA HIS A 603 -10.38 -4.08 -39.33
C HIS A 603 -11.49 -4.75 -40.15
N GLU A 604 -11.22 -5.88 -40.79
CA GLU A 604 -12.18 -6.59 -41.65
C GLU A 604 -13.49 -6.96 -40.91
N GLU A 605 -13.38 -7.52 -39.71
CA GLU A 605 -14.56 -7.92 -38.92
C GLU A 605 -15.40 -6.73 -38.44
N PHE A 606 -14.77 -5.61 -38.07
CA PHE A 606 -15.51 -4.44 -37.58
C PHE A 606 -16.05 -3.54 -38.71
N VAL A 607 -15.46 -3.58 -39.91
CA VAL A 607 -16.08 -3.02 -41.12
C VAL A 607 -17.38 -3.76 -41.44
N LEU A 608 -17.39 -5.09 -41.30
CA LEU A 608 -18.62 -5.86 -41.49
C LEU A 608 -19.66 -5.54 -40.42
N ALA A 609 -19.27 -5.49 -39.14
CA ALA A 609 -20.18 -5.14 -38.05
C ALA A 609 -20.80 -3.73 -38.21
N ASP A 610 -20.03 -2.76 -38.72
CA ASP A 610 -20.52 -1.41 -39.04
C ASP A 610 -21.54 -1.44 -40.18
N LYS A 611 -21.25 -2.17 -41.27
CA LYS A 611 -22.16 -2.34 -42.42
C LYS A 611 -23.47 -3.04 -42.04
N GLU A 612 -23.42 -4.00 -41.13
CA GLU A 612 -24.59 -4.73 -40.61
C GLU A 612 -25.39 -3.90 -39.59
N GLY A 613 -24.89 -2.74 -39.14
CA GLY A 613 -25.56 -1.90 -38.14
C GLY A 613 -25.48 -2.46 -36.72
N ASN A 614 -24.52 -3.35 -36.44
CA ASN A 614 -24.38 -4.00 -35.14
C ASN A 614 -23.63 -3.15 -34.11
N LEU A 615 -23.10 -1.98 -34.49
CA LEU A 615 -22.31 -1.13 -33.61
C LEU A 615 -23.17 -0.03 -32.98
N SER A 616 -23.25 -0.01 -31.64
CA SER A 616 -23.88 1.09 -30.89
C SER A 616 -22.87 1.87 -30.07
N LYS A 617 -22.81 3.18 -30.31
CA LYS A 617 -21.93 4.12 -29.59
C LYS A 617 -22.18 4.17 -28.07
N ASN A 618 -23.33 3.72 -27.59
CA ASN A 618 -23.73 3.81 -26.19
C ASN A 618 -22.88 2.91 -25.28
N TYR A 619 -22.43 1.76 -25.79
CA TYR A 619 -21.60 0.80 -25.03
C TYR A 619 -20.12 1.18 -25.00
N PHE A 620 -19.69 2.02 -25.94
CA PHE A 620 -18.30 2.44 -26.03
C PHE A 620 -18.10 3.75 -25.28
N SER A 621 -17.02 3.82 -24.50
CA SER A 621 -16.53 5.14 -24.09
C SER A 621 -16.23 5.95 -25.36
N PRO A 622 -16.42 7.27 -25.34
CA PRO A 622 -16.14 8.11 -26.51
C PRO A 622 -14.72 7.94 -27.08
N ALA A 623 -13.76 7.62 -26.21
CA ALA A 623 -12.41 7.17 -26.53
C ALA A 623 -12.38 5.87 -27.35
N ASN A 624 -12.99 4.81 -26.83
CA ASN A 624 -13.02 3.51 -27.49
C ASN A 624 -13.80 3.55 -28.81
N TRP A 625 -14.88 4.35 -28.88
CA TRP A 625 -15.62 4.57 -30.12
C TRP A 625 -14.74 5.21 -31.20
N TYR A 626 -13.92 6.20 -30.83
CA TYR A 626 -12.98 6.81 -31.76
C TYR A 626 -11.92 5.81 -32.27
N LEU A 627 -11.32 5.01 -31.38
CA LEU A 627 -10.33 4.01 -31.78
C LEU A 627 -10.94 2.96 -32.70
N LEU A 628 -12.16 2.53 -32.40
CA LEU A 628 -12.90 1.63 -33.25
C LEU A 628 -13.10 2.25 -34.64
N ASN A 629 -13.49 3.52 -34.71
CA ASN A 629 -13.58 4.25 -35.97
C ASN A 629 -12.24 4.37 -36.71
N LEU A 630 -11.11 4.51 -36.00
CA LEU A 630 -9.78 4.44 -36.64
C LEU A 630 -9.51 3.04 -37.17
N ILE A 631 -9.84 1.98 -36.44
CA ILE A 631 -9.67 0.61 -36.91
C ILE A 631 -10.50 0.39 -38.19
N ILE A 632 -11.76 0.84 -38.20
CA ILE A 632 -12.69 0.69 -39.34
C ILE A 632 -12.25 1.55 -40.54
N ASN A 633 -11.92 2.82 -40.32
CA ASN A 633 -11.75 3.77 -41.43
C ASN A 633 -10.28 4.04 -41.82
N ASN A 634 -9.34 3.87 -40.89
CA ASN A 634 -7.92 4.18 -41.10
C ASN A 634 -6.99 3.31 -40.21
N PRO A 635 -6.92 2.00 -40.47
CA PRO A 635 -6.16 1.07 -39.63
C PRO A 635 -4.66 1.42 -39.58
N SER A 636 -4.10 2.02 -40.64
CA SER A 636 -2.71 2.49 -40.62
C SER A 636 -2.47 3.59 -39.58
N GLU A 637 -3.44 4.49 -39.37
CA GLU A 637 -3.37 5.51 -38.34
C GLU A 637 -3.56 4.91 -36.95
N PHE A 638 -4.48 3.94 -36.79
CA PHE A 638 -4.55 3.16 -35.54
C PHE A 638 -3.20 2.50 -35.23
N TYR A 639 -2.57 1.86 -36.23
CA TYR A 639 -1.26 1.25 -36.07
C TYR A 639 -0.22 2.27 -35.58
N LYS A 640 -0.11 3.45 -36.20
CA LYS A 640 0.79 4.53 -35.76
C LYS A 640 0.52 4.96 -34.32
N VAL A 641 -0.73 5.25 -34.00
CA VAL A 641 -1.19 5.64 -32.66
C VAL A 641 -0.81 4.58 -31.60
N TYR A 642 -0.77 3.31 -31.99
CA TYR A 642 -0.54 2.18 -31.09
C TYR A 642 0.87 1.58 -31.17
N SER A 643 1.70 1.99 -32.14
CA SER A 643 3.08 1.50 -32.36
C SER A 643 4.14 2.48 -31.86
N THR A 644 3.78 3.75 -31.64
CA THR A 644 4.61 4.69 -30.88
C THR A 644 4.54 4.33 -29.40
N ASN A 645 5.58 3.72 -28.84
CA ASN A 645 5.70 3.43 -27.40
C ASN A 645 5.69 4.73 -26.57
N GLN A 646 4.51 5.29 -26.21
CA GLN A 646 4.42 6.52 -25.42
C GLN A 646 3.16 6.59 -24.51
N PRO A 647 3.29 7.07 -23.25
CA PRO A 647 2.21 7.39 -22.30
C PRO A 647 1.10 8.35 -22.80
N ASN A 648 1.28 9.00 -23.95
CA ASN A 648 0.39 10.03 -24.53
C ASN A 648 -0.98 9.54 -25.05
N TYR A 649 -1.19 8.23 -25.13
CA TYR A 649 -2.42 7.62 -25.68
C TYR A 649 -3.69 7.92 -24.87
N LYS A 650 -3.60 7.93 -23.53
CA LYS A 650 -4.74 8.27 -22.65
C LYS A 650 -5.20 9.73 -22.81
N LYS A 651 -4.28 10.65 -23.11
CA LYS A 651 -4.54 12.10 -23.25
C LYS A 651 -5.32 12.41 -24.53
N MET A 652 -4.98 11.78 -25.66
CA MET A 652 -5.59 12.02 -26.97
C MET A 652 -7.06 11.54 -27.06
N LEU A 653 -7.36 10.40 -26.44
CA LEU A 653 -8.68 9.77 -26.51
C LEU A 653 -9.81 10.54 -25.81
N LYS A 654 -9.47 11.31 -24.77
CA LYS A 654 -10.42 12.19 -24.07
C LYS A 654 -10.95 13.32 -24.98
N SER A 655 -10.19 13.76 -25.98
CA SER A 655 -10.55 14.90 -26.85
C SER A 655 -11.48 14.54 -28.02
N LEU A 656 -11.26 13.43 -28.72
CA LEU A 656 -12.00 13.05 -29.95
C LEU A 656 -13.46 12.64 -29.74
N SER A 657 -13.66 11.92 -28.65
CA SER A 657 -14.88 11.78 -27.86
C SER A 657 -15.93 12.89 -28.02
N PHE A 658 -15.49 14.14 -27.95
CA PHE A 658 -16.35 15.30 -27.80
C PHE A 658 -16.97 15.80 -29.12
N ILE A 659 -16.14 15.91 -30.16
CA ILE A 659 -16.51 16.47 -31.48
C ILE A 659 -17.55 15.58 -32.18
N ILE A 660 -17.37 14.26 -32.12
CA ILE A 660 -18.25 13.27 -32.76
C ILE A 660 -19.66 13.31 -32.15
N LYS A 661 -19.77 13.64 -30.86
CA LYS A 661 -21.07 13.73 -30.15
C LYS A 661 -21.91 14.94 -30.59
N LYS A 662 -21.31 16.02 -31.11
CA LYS A 662 -22.00 17.28 -31.46
C LYS A 662 -22.57 17.34 -32.90
N GLU A 663 -21.91 16.76 -33.91
CA GLU A 663 -22.22 17.03 -35.34
C GLU A 663 -22.68 15.79 -36.13
N TRP A 664 -23.09 14.72 -35.45
CA TRP A 664 -23.25 13.38 -36.03
C TRP A 664 -24.21 13.25 -37.23
N LYS A 665 -25.16 14.18 -37.45
CA LYS A 665 -26.13 14.17 -38.57
C LYS A 665 -25.63 14.82 -39.87
N HIS A 666 -24.42 15.40 -39.90
CA HIS A 666 -23.89 16.11 -41.08
C HIS A 666 -22.48 15.63 -41.47
N PRO A 667 -22.36 14.51 -42.21
CA PRO A 667 -21.08 13.81 -42.45
C PRO A 667 -20.01 14.67 -43.16
N LYS A 668 -20.42 15.45 -44.17
CA LYS A 668 -19.51 16.37 -44.88
C LYS A 668 -18.95 17.46 -43.96
N ARG A 669 -19.71 17.88 -42.95
CA ARG A 669 -19.29 18.89 -41.95
C ARG A 669 -18.29 18.31 -40.95
N ILE A 670 -18.47 17.05 -40.53
CA ILE A 670 -17.50 16.34 -39.68
C ILE A 670 -16.14 16.21 -40.39
N ILE A 671 -16.13 15.82 -41.68
CA ILE A 671 -14.89 15.70 -42.46
C ILE A 671 -14.17 17.06 -42.55
N ASN A 672 -14.91 18.14 -42.83
CA ASN A 672 -14.35 19.49 -42.89
C ASN A 672 -13.85 19.97 -41.52
N LEU A 673 -14.54 19.66 -40.43
CA LEU A 673 -14.08 19.95 -39.07
C LEU A 673 -12.80 19.16 -38.73
N LEU A 674 -12.72 17.87 -39.02
CA LEU A 674 -11.50 17.09 -38.77
C LEU A 674 -10.30 17.61 -39.57
N LYS A 675 -10.50 17.97 -40.85
CA LYS A 675 -9.47 18.63 -41.66
C LYS A 675 -9.06 19.97 -41.06
N ALA A 676 -10.03 20.77 -40.61
CA ALA A 676 -9.78 22.05 -39.97
C ALA A 676 -9.03 21.91 -38.64
N TYR A 677 -9.39 20.97 -37.76
CA TYR A 677 -8.67 20.70 -36.51
C TYR A 677 -7.22 20.32 -36.77
N LYS A 678 -6.97 19.46 -37.76
CA LYS A 678 -5.63 19.09 -38.18
C LYS A 678 -4.84 20.32 -38.64
N ASN A 679 -5.43 21.19 -39.45
CA ASN A 679 -4.78 22.40 -39.95
C ASN A 679 -4.60 23.47 -38.87
N ILE A 680 -5.59 23.67 -37.99
CA ILE A 680 -5.54 24.58 -36.85
C ILE A 680 -4.40 24.18 -35.92
N LYS A 681 -4.26 22.87 -35.63
CA LYS A 681 -3.14 22.35 -34.82
C LYS A 681 -1.81 22.50 -35.55
N LYS A 682 -1.74 22.10 -36.83
CA LYS A 682 -0.52 22.22 -37.65
C LYS A 682 -0.01 23.65 -37.74
N LEU A 683 -0.91 24.63 -37.84
CA LEU A 683 -0.60 26.05 -37.98
C LEU A 683 -0.61 26.80 -36.65
N ASN A 684 -0.91 26.12 -35.54
CA ASN A 684 -1.06 26.67 -34.19
C ASN A 684 -2.02 27.88 -34.11
N LEU A 685 -3.17 27.79 -34.79
CA LEU A 685 -4.14 28.89 -34.91
C LEU A 685 -5.20 28.90 -33.79
N PHE A 686 -5.17 27.94 -32.88
CA PHE A 686 -5.99 27.92 -31.66
C PHE A 686 -5.10 27.64 -30.45
N ASP A 687 -5.22 28.46 -29.42
CA ASP A 687 -4.42 28.36 -28.19
C ASP A 687 -5.39 28.21 -27.01
N GLY A 688 -5.45 27.00 -26.44
CA GLY A 688 -6.41 26.65 -25.41
C GLY A 688 -6.25 27.46 -24.12
N ALA A 689 -5.01 27.68 -23.66
CA ALA A 689 -4.74 28.43 -22.44
C ALA A 689 -5.02 29.93 -22.61
N TYR A 690 -4.67 30.48 -23.77
CA TYR A 690 -5.08 31.84 -24.15
C TYR A 690 -6.61 31.97 -24.19
N TYR A 691 -7.27 30.99 -24.81
CA TYR A 691 -8.71 31.03 -25.05
C TYR A 691 -9.52 30.90 -23.75
N THR A 692 -9.16 29.98 -22.86
CA THR A 692 -9.85 29.79 -21.57
C THR A 692 -9.61 30.92 -20.59
N LYS A 693 -8.38 31.45 -20.54
CA LYS A 693 -8.07 32.62 -19.72
C LYS A 693 -8.87 33.85 -20.15
N LYS A 694 -9.09 34.00 -21.47
CA LYS A 694 -9.83 35.14 -22.03
C LYS A 694 -11.34 34.96 -21.99
N TYR A 695 -11.83 33.73 -22.12
CA TYR A 695 -13.25 33.39 -22.09
C TYR A 695 -13.47 32.30 -21.02
N PRO A 696 -13.54 32.69 -19.73
CA PRO A 696 -13.66 31.74 -18.62
C PRO A 696 -14.90 30.84 -18.73
N GLU A 697 -15.96 31.29 -19.40
CA GLU A 697 -17.15 30.49 -19.68
C GLU A 697 -16.90 29.32 -20.65
N ALA A 698 -15.83 29.38 -21.44
CA ALA A 698 -15.38 28.25 -22.25
C ALA A 698 -14.69 27.20 -21.37
N TYR A 699 -14.01 27.63 -20.31
CA TYR A 699 -13.35 26.78 -19.33
C TYR A 699 -14.34 26.11 -18.37
N SER A 700 -15.35 26.86 -17.91
CA SER A 700 -16.42 26.33 -17.04
C SER A 700 -17.48 25.53 -17.80
N SER A 701 -17.45 25.54 -19.13
CA SER A 701 -18.27 24.63 -19.92
C SER A 701 -17.78 23.19 -19.74
N LYS A 702 -18.68 22.20 -19.84
CA LYS A 702 -18.32 20.78 -19.85
C LYS A 702 -17.55 20.32 -21.12
N TYR A 703 -17.02 21.26 -21.92
CA TYR A 703 -16.49 21.06 -23.26
C TYR A 703 -15.00 21.47 -23.32
N ASN A 704 -14.19 20.77 -24.12
CA ASN A 704 -12.80 21.17 -24.35
C ASN A 704 -12.77 22.57 -25.01
N PRO A 705 -11.84 23.48 -24.64
CA PRO A 705 -11.82 24.86 -25.11
C PRO A 705 -11.85 25.06 -26.62
N ILE A 706 -11.12 24.25 -27.40
CA ILE A 706 -11.16 24.34 -28.87
C ILE A 706 -12.53 23.94 -29.40
N ASP A 707 -13.15 22.94 -28.79
CA ASP A 707 -14.47 22.48 -29.20
C ASP A 707 -15.55 23.48 -28.78
N TYR A 708 -15.40 24.12 -27.62
CA TYR A 708 -16.27 25.22 -27.21
C TYR A 708 -16.22 26.36 -28.23
N TYR A 709 -15.02 26.76 -28.67
CA TYR A 709 -14.88 27.80 -29.69
C TYR A 709 -15.55 27.41 -31.02
N MET A 710 -15.26 26.22 -31.51
CA MET A 710 -15.69 25.77 -32.84
C MET A 710 -17.21 25.71 -32.99
N PHE A 711 -17.94 25.40 -31.90
CA PHE A 711 -19.40 25.29 -31.92
C PHE A 711 -20.14 26.48 -31.32
N TYR A 712 -19.53 27.19 -30.36
CA TYR A 712 -20.20 28.22 -29.57
C TYR A 712 -19.45 29.55 -29.56
N GLY A 713 -18.16 29.52 -29.28
CA GLY A 713 -17.38 30.75 -29.07
C GLY A 713 -17.22 31.63 -30.29
N TYR A 714 -17.16 31.07 -31.50
CA TYR A 714 -17.04 31.89 -32.72
C TYR A 714 -18.28 32.78 -32.95
N LYS A 715 -19.48 32.31 -32.58
CA LYS A 715 -20.74 33.09 -32.69
C LYS A 715 -20.76 34.26 -31.72
N LYS A 716 -19.97 34.18 -30.65
CA LYS A 716 -19.73 35.24 -29.68
C LYS A 716 -18.53 36.12 -30.06
N ASN A 717 -17.99 35.95 -31.27
CA ASN A 717 -16.79 36.62 -31.77
C ASN A 717 -15.54 36.41 -30.91
N HIS A 718 -15.44 35.25 -30.25
CA HIS A 718 -14.27 34.97 -29.44
C HIS A 718 -13.01 34.85 -30.31
N ILE A 719 -11.86 35.21 -29.74
CA ILE A 719 -10.58 35.19 -30.42
C ILE A 719 -9.84 33.90 -30.03
N PRO A 720 -9.61 32.96 -30.98
CA PRO A 720 -9.10 31.62 -30.70
C PRO A 720 -7.62 31.58 -30.33
N SER A 721 -6.82 32.55 -30.82
CA SER A 721 -5.40 32.67 -30.47
C SER A 721 -4.87 34.06 -30.81
N LYS A 722 -3.65 34.37 -30.38
CA LYS A 722 -2.92 35.56 -30.82
C LYS A 722 -2.55 35.53 -32.31
N LYS A 723 -2.60 34.36 -32.96
CA LYS A 723 -2.27 34.14 -34.39
C LYS A 723 -3.50 34.17 -35.30
N PHE A 724 -4.69 34.26 -34.74
CA PHE A 724 -5.92 34.43 -35.52
C PHE A 724 -6.93 35.27 -34.76
N ASP A 725 -7.22 36.47 -35.25
CA ASP A 725 -8.15 37.39 -34.62
C ASP A 725 -9.48 37.36 -35.38
N SER A 726 -10.47 36.68 -34.80
CA SER A 726 -11.81 36.50 -35.38
C SER A 726 -12.52 37.82 -35.66
N LEU A 727 -12.36 38.81 -34.78
CA LEU A 727 -13.00 40.12 -34.92
C LEU A 727 -12.33 40.92 -36.04
N TYR A 728 -11.00 40.94 -36.08
CA TYR A 728 -10.26 41.56 -37.19
C TYR A 728 -10.63 40.90 -38.53
N TYR A 729 -10.69 39.57 -38.56
CA TYR A 729 -10.96 38.80 -39.77
C TYR A 729 -12.37 39.08 -40.30
N LEU A 730 -13.41 39.04 -39.46
CA LEU A 730 -14.78 39.36 -39.86
C LEU A 730 -15.02 40.85 -40.15
N LYS A 731 -14.22 41.76 -39.56
CA LYS A 731 -14.28 43.19 -39.87
C LYS A 731 -13.68 43.48 -41.25
N ARG A 732 -12.59 42.80 -41.61
CA ARG A 732 -11.89 42.95 -42.88
C ARG A 732 -12.58 42.23 -44.05
N TYR A 733 -13.20 41.08 -43.79
CA TYR A 733 -13.80 40.22 -44.81
C TYR A 733 -15.31 40.13 -44.64
N SER A 734 -16.03 41.03 -45.32
CA SER A 734 -17.49 41.20 -45.13
C SER A 734 -18.34 40.07 -45.73
N ASP A 735 -17.80 39.33 -46.70
CA ASP A 735 -18.39 38.13 -47.31
C ASP A 735 -18.55 37.01 -46.28
N VAL A 736 -17.50 36.70 -45.52
CA VAL A 736 -17.51 35.70 -44.44
C VAL A 736 -18.50 36.10 -43.34
N ARG A 737 -18.59 37.41 -43.05
CA ARG A 737 -19.50 37.94 -42.02
C ARG A 737 -20.98 37.85 -42.44
N LYS A 738 -21.33 38.25 -43.66
CA LYS A 738 -22.74 38.22 -44.15
C LYS A 738 -23.30 36.80 -44.21
N ASN A 739 -22.45 35.80 -44.46
CA ASN A 739 -22.86 34.38 -44.49
C ASN A 739 -22.88 33.72 -43.10
N GLY A 740 -22.44 34.42 -42.04
CA GLY A 740 -22.46 33.91 -40.66
C GLY A 740 -21.52 32.72 -40.40
N GLU A 741 -20.49 32.55 -41.22
CA GLU A 741 -19.57 31.41 -41.14
C GLU A 741 -18.56 31.54 -39.99
N ASN A 742 -18.02 30.40 -39.52
CA ASN A 742 -16.96 30.42 -38.50
C ASN A 742 -15.66 30.94 -39.13
N PRO A 743 -15.12 32.08 -38.67
CA PRO A 743 -14.00 32.76 -39.33
C PRO A 743 -12.70 31.96 -39.29
N LEU A 744 -12.43 31.24 -38.21
CA LEU A 744 -11.24 30.40 -38.11
C LEU A 744 -11.35 29.19 -39.03
N LEU A 745 -12.55 28.58 -39.07
CA LEU A 745 -12.83 27.44 -39.94
C LEU A 745 -12.71 27.83 -41.42
N HIS A 746 -13.28 28.97 -41.80
CA HIS A 746 -13.17 29.51 -43.15
C HIS A 746 -11.71 29.80 -43.53
N TYR A 747 -10.94 30.45 -42.63
CA TYR A 747 -9.53 30.77 -42.91
C TYR A 747 -8.66 29.54 -43.17
N VAL A 748 -8.81 28.47 -42.39
CA VAL A 748 -7.98 27.25 -42.54
C VAL A 748 -8.40 26.35 -43.70
N LEU A 749 -9.64 26.49 -44.18
CA LEU A 749 -10.14 25.73 -45.33
C LEU A 749 -9.91 26.47 -46.66
N TYR A 750 -10.08 27.80 -46.66
CA TYR A 750 -10.10 28.61 -47.88
C TYR A 750 -9.20 29.85 -47.76
N GLY A 751 -9.37 30.64 -46.68
CA GLY A 751 -8.77 31.97 -46.57
C GLY A 751 -7.23 32.03 -46.61
N GLN A 752 -6.52 31.00 -46.16
CA GLN A 752 -5.05 30.97 -46.23
C GLN A 752 -4.55 30.83 -47.68
N LYS A 753 -5.26 30.06 -48.51
CA LYS A 753 -4.93 29.91 -49.94
C LYS A 753 -5.27 31.17 -50.73
N GLU A 754 -6.34 31.86 -50.32
CA GLU A 754 -6.76 33.15 -50.87
C GLU A 754 -5.87 34.33 -50.40
N GLY A 755 -4.80 34.08 -49.65
CA GLY A 755 -3.88 35.12 -49.18
C GLY A 755 -4.46 36.06 -48.12
N ARG A 756 -5.58 35.69 -47.48
CA ARG A 756 -6.24 36.54 -46.49
C ARG A 756 -5.38 36.67 -45.22
N ILE A 757 -5.40 37.84 -44.59
CA ILE A 757 -4.56 38.16 -43.43
C ILE A 757 -5.34 37.82 -42.16
N SER A 758 -4.73 36.99 -41.30
CA SER A 758 -5.36 36.44 -40.09
C SER A 758 -5.21 37.32 -38.84
N THR A 759 -4.18 38.18 -38.78
CA THR A 759 -3.94 39.11 -37.66
C THR A 759 -3.14 40.35 -38.07
N LYS A 760 -3.11 41.35 -37.20
CA LYS A 760 -2.40 42.63 -37.38
C LYS A 760 -0.86 42.59 -37.28
N LYS A 761 -0.23 41.49 -36.83
CA LYS A 761 1.15 41.51 -36.31
C LYS A 761 2.30 41.15 -37.26
N LYS A 762 2.05 40.89 -38.55
CA LYS A 762 3.02 40.21 -39.44
C LYS A 762 4.22 41.05 -39.96
N ASP A 763 4.40 42.31 -39.58
CA ASP A 763 5.45 43.19 -40.15
C ASP A 763 6.77 43.28 -39.35
N SER A 764 6.84 42.80 -38.09
CA SER A 764 8.03 43.03 -37.23
C SER A 764 9.04 41.87 -37.15
N ASP A 765 8.75 40.68 -37.67
CA ASP A 765 9.40 39.43 -37.22
C ASP A 765 10.57 38.93 -38.09
N TYR A 766 10.97 39.63 -39.16
CA TYR A 766 12.03 39.13 -40.07
C TYR A 766 13.45 39.20 -39.49
N LYS A 767 13.75 40.15 -38.59
CA LYS A 767 15.09 40.31 -37.97
C LYS A 767 15.34 39.40 -36.75
N ILE A 768 14.31 38.79 -36.17
CA ILE A 768 14.42 37.96 -34.94
C ILE A 768 14.81 36.50 -35.27
N ASN A 769 14.60 36.04 -36.50
CA ASN A 769 14.74 34.63 -36.87
C ASN A 769 16.20 34.13 -37.04
N GLU A 770 17.17 35.01 -37.27
CA GLU A 770 18.59 34.58 -37.31
C GLU A 770 19.16 34.30 -35.91
N VAL A 771 18.71 35.04 -34.90
CA VAL A 771 19.13 34.87 -33.50
C VAL A 771 18.55 33.58 -32.91
N ASN A 772 17.28 33.28 -33.18
CA ASN A 772 16.62 32.05 -32.70
C ASN A 772 17.19 30.75 -33.32
N LYS A 773 17.81 30.84 -34.51
CA LYS A 773 18.44 29.68 -35.15
C LYS A 773 19.77 29.31 -34.51
N LYS A 774 20.49 30.27 -33.92
CA LYS A 774 21.69 30.02 -33.09
C LYS A 774 21.32 29.42 -31.72
N ILE A 775 20.21 29.83 -31.12
CA ILE A 775 19.76 29.37 -29.79
C ILE A 775 19.28 27.91 -29.80
N ASN A 776 18.59 27.46 -30.85
CA ASN A 776 18.11 26.07 -30.93
C ASN A 776 19.24 25.03 -31.04
N THR A 777 20.39 25.39 -31.61
CA THR A 777 21.57 24.52 -31.64
C THR A 777 22.25 24.46 -30.26
N GLN A 778 22.12 25.53 -29.46
CA GLN A 778 22.70 25.64 -28.12
C GLN A 778 21.92 24.83 -27.06
N ASN A 779 20.60 24.71 -27.18
CA ASN A 779 19.79 23.90 -26.24
C ASN A 779 20.02 22.38 -26.40
N LYS A 780 20.51 21.91 -27.55
CA LYS A 780 20.96 20.52 -27.73
C LYS A 780 22.30 20.23 -27.04
N LEU A 781 23.12 21.25 -26.80
CA LEU A 781 24.35 21.12 -26.01
C LEU A 781 24.01 20.90 -24.53
N PHE A 782 22.88 21.41 -24.04
CA PHE A 782 22.46 21.34 -22.64
C PHE A 782 22.45 19.92 -22.07
N SER A 783 21.86 18.96 -22.80
CA SER A 783 21.87 17.54 -22.43
C SER A 783 23.24 16.86 -22.50
N ILE A 784 24.20 17.46 -23.23
CA ILE A 784 25.57 16.94 -23.39
C ILE A 784 26.50 17.50 -22.31
N ILE A 785 26.35 18.77 -21.93
CA ILE A 785 27.10 19.41 -20.83
C ILE A 785 26.79 18.75 -19.48
N PHE A 786 25.55 18.29 -19.27
CA PHE A 786 25.15 17.52 -18.08
C PHE A 786 25.86 16.17 -17.93
N ARG A 787 26.54 15.70 -18.99
CA ARG A 787 27.24 14.40 -19.01
C ARG A 787 28.76 14.52 -18.90
N ASP A 788 29.33 15.67 -19.26
CA ASP A 788 30.77 15.95 -19.18
C ASP A 788 30.97 17.35 -18.57
N CYS A 789 31.45 17.41 -17.32
CA CYS A 789 31.64 18.63 -16.52
C CYS A 789 32.79 19.54 -17.00
N THR A 790 33.01 19.67 -18.31
CA THR A 790 34.17 20.40 -18.88
C THR A 790 33.80 21.42 -19.97
N VAL A 791 32.51 21.66 -20.23
CA VAL A 791 32.09 22.54 -21.34
C VAL A 791 31.74 23.95 -20.87
N GLU A 792 32.40 24.97 -21.44
CA GLU A 792 32.11 26.39 -21.19
C GLU A 792 30.69 26.78 -21.66
N THR A 793 29.93 27.47 -20.79
CA THR A 793 28.50 27.80 -20.98
C THR A 793 28.25 29.13 -21.71
N ASN A 794 27.09 29.25 -22.41
CA ASN A 794 26.66 30.49 -23.11
C ASN A 794 26.07 31.57 -22.16
N ASN A 795 26.00 32.82 -22.64
CA ASN A 795 25.71 34.02 -21.84
C ASN A 795 24.42 33.99 -20.98
N SER A 796 23.28 33.45 -21.46
CA SER A 796 21.98 33.56 -20.77
C SER A 796 21.89 32.73 -19.49
N LEU A 797 22.40 31.50 -19.51
CA LEU A 797 22.41 30.60 -18.35
C LEU A 797 23.39 31.07 -17.29
N LYS A 798 24.56 31.53 -17.75
CA LYS A 798 25.55 32.18 -16.89
C LYS A 798 24.96 33.41 -16.19
N LEU A 799 24.02 34.12 -16.82
CA LEU A 799 23.32 35.24 -16.20
C LEU A 799 22.25 34.82 -15.18
N ILE A 800 21.52 33.72 -15.41
CA ILE A 800 20.59 33.15 -14.41
C ILE A 800 21.37 32.65 -13.19
N GLN A 801 22.45 31.90 -13.41
CA GLN A 801 23.33 31.44 -12.34
C GLN A 801 23.91 32.62 -11.55
N LYS A 802 24.39 33.67 -12.24
CA LYS A 802 24.84 34.91 -11.60
C LYS A 802 23.73 35.59 -10.82
N PHE A 803 22.51 35.63 -11.34
CA PHE A 803 21.37 36.21 -10.63
C PHE A 803 21.09 35.43 -9.34
N SER A 804 20.94 34.11 -9.41
CA SER A 804 20.69 33.26 -8.24
C SER A 804 21.80 33.39 -7.20
N LEU A 805 23.06 33.49 -7.64
CA LEU A 805 24.20 33.72 -6.75
C LEU A 805 24.15 35.08 -6.07
N GLU A 806 23.88 36.18 -6.80
CA GLU A 806 23.75 37.51 -6.19
C GLU A 806 22.53 37.58 -5.26
N PHE A 807 21.45 36.86 -5.57
CA PHE A 807 20.30 36.79 -4.68
C PHE A 807 20.60 36.00 -3.41
N LEU A 808 21.34 34.88 -3.51
CA LEU A 808 21.80 34.14 -2.33
C LEU A 808 22.74 34.98 -1.45
N LYS A 809 23.63 35.79 -2.04
CA LYS A 809 24.46 36.76 -1.28
C LYS A 809 23.62 37.81 -0.56
N PHE A 810 22.55 38.28 -1.18
CA PHE A 810 21.63 39.21 -0.54
C PHE A 810 20.96 38.58 0.69
N ILE A 811 20.52 37.31 0.58
CA ILE A 811 19.97 36.56 1.71
C ILE A 811 21.01 36.35 2.82
N ASP A 812 22.23 35.97 2.45
CA ASP A 812 23.35 35.81 3.40
C ASP A 812 23.59 37.09 4.22
N LYS A 813 23.68 38.25 3.56
CA LYS A 813 23.86 39.55 4.22
C LYS A 813 22.70 39.93 5.15
N ILE A 814 21.45 39.62 4.76
CA ILE A 814 20.29 39.80 5.63
C ILE A 814 20.44 38.90 6.87
N CYS A 815 20.81 37.64 6.66
CA CYS A 815 21.00 36.71 7.76
C CYS A 815 22.12 37.18 8.71
N GLU A 816 23.22 37.72 8.20
CA GLU A 816 24.28 38.32 9.03
C GLU A 816 23.79 39.56 9.79
N LYS A 817 23.16 40.52 9.10
CA LYS A 817 22.63 41.77 9.67
C LYS A 817 21.67 41.54 10.83
N TYR A 818 20.87 40.48 10.75
CA TYR A 818 19.86 40.17 11.75
C TYR A 818 20.26 39.03 12.69
N GLU A 819 21.49 38.53 12.64
CA GLU A 819 21.94 37.38 13.45
C GLU A 819 20.98 36.18 13.32
N ILE A 820 20.81 35.73 12.08
CA ILE A 820 19.99 34.57 11.70
C ILE A 820 20.95 33.49 11.17
N ASP A 821 20.84 32.30 11.76
CA ASP A 821 21.58 31.15 11.26
C ASP A 821 20.80 30.43 10.16
N TYR A 822 21.49 30.23 9.04
CA TYR A 822 21.02 29.46 7.89
C TYR A 822 22.17 28.60 7.36
N TRP A 823 21.86 27.61 6.53
CA TRP A 823 22.85 26.84 5.80
C TRP A 823 22.40 26.53 4.37
N LEU A 824 23.36 26.38 3.45
CA LEU A 824 23.08 25.82 2.13
C LEU A 824 22.54 24.39 2.27
N ASN A 825 21.49 24.09 1.52
CA ASN A 825 20.81 22.81 1.56
C ASN A 825 20.74 22.16 0.16
N LYS A 826 20.39 20.87 0.09
CA LYS A 826 20.09 20.12 -1.14
C LYS A 826 20.99 20.48 -2.34
N SER A 827 20.41 21.00 -3.43
CA SER A 827 21.05 21.20 -4.72
C SER A 827 22.23 22.17 -4.63
N ASN A 828 22.08 23.26 -3.87
CA ASN A 828 23.13 24.24 -3.62
C ASN A 828 24.33 23.61 -2.90
N LEU A 829 24.07 22.76 -1.89
CA LEU A 829 25.13 22.13 -1.11
C LEU A 829 25.87 21.05 -1.91
N ILE A 830 25.16 20.25 -2.71
CA ILE A 830 25.75 19.27 -3.63
C ILE A 830 26.69 19.97 -4.62
N GLY A 831 26.24 21.07 -5.23
CA GLY A 831 27.05 21.87 -6.15
C GLY A 831 28.33 22.40 -5.50
N ALA A 832 28.21 22.91 -4.28
CA ALA A 832 29.35 23.44 -3.52
C ALA A 832 30.40 22.38 -3.16
N ILE A 833 29.98 21.17 -2.74
CA ILE A 833 30.91 20.09 -2.35
C ILE A 833 31.58 19.45 -3.56
N HIS A 834 30.80 19.11 -4.60
CA HIS A 834 31.29 18.27 -5.69
C HIS A 834 31.90 19.06 -6.85
N ASN A 835 31.33 20.23 -7.17
CA ASN A 835 31.72 21.01 -8.35
C ASN A 835 32.43 22.32 -8.00
N LYS A 836 32.49 22.69 -6.71
CA LYS A 836 33.04 23.98 -6.21
C LYS A 836 32.44 25.21 -6.90
N GLY A 837 31.21 25.11 -7.39
CA GLY A 837 30.52 26.13 -8.16
C GLY A 837 29.01 25.86 -8.25
N TYR A 838 28.22 26.84 -8.69
CA TYR A 838 26.76 26.73 -8.67
C TYR A 838 26.25 25.71 -9.67
N PHE A 839 25.57 24.68 -9.15
CA PHE A 839 25.08 23.54 -9.93
C PHE A 839 23.54 23.62 -10.05
N PRO A 840 22.99 23.99 -11.23
CA PRO A 840 21.58 24.38 -11.41
C PRO A 840 20.72 23.15 -11.72
N TRP A 841 20.61 22.26 -10.76
CA TRP A 841 20.07 20.95 -11.03
C TRP A 841 18.55 20.84 -10.77
N ASP A 842 17.97 21.93 -10.28
CA ASP A 842 16.53 22.22 -10.21
C ASP A 842 16.28 23.72 -10.46
N ASP A 843 15.03 24.19 -10.43
CA ASP A 843 14.62 25.56 -10.76
C ASP A 843 14.77 26.61 -9.63
N GLY A 844 15.65 26.40 -8.62
CA GLY A 844 15.77 27.35 -7.49
C GLY A 844 17.03 27.35 -6.59
N ILE A 845 16.91 28.01 -5.43
CA ILE A 845 17.88 28.12 -4.32
C ILE A 845 17.30 27.39 -3.11
N ASP A 846 18.06 26.49 -2.49
CA ASP A 846 17.68 25.73 -1.29
C ASP A 846 18.51 26.14 -0.07
N ILE A 847 17.83 26.59 0.99
CA ILE A 847 18.46 26.88 2.28
C ILE A 847 17.68 26.30 3.46
N GLY A 848 18.40 25.86 4.49
CA GLY A 848 17.84 25.38 5.75
C GLY A 848 17.99 26.40 6.88
N MET A 849 16.99 26.49 7.76
CA MET A 849 17.01 27.32 8.98
C MET A 849 16.37 26.56 10.14
N MET A 850 16.85 26.76 11.37
CA MET A 850 16.08 26.32 12.53
C MET A 850 14.81 27.16 12.66
N ARG A 851 13.73 26.58 13.18
CA ARG A 851 12.41 27.20 13.32
C ARG A 851 12.43 28.64 13.82
N LYS A 852 13.22 28.91 14.86
CA LYS A 852 13.36 30.24 15.46
C LYS A 852 13.92 31.27 14.47
N ASP A 853 14.94 30.88 13.72
CA ASP A 853 15.61 31.69 12.71
C ASP A 853 14.74 31.87 11.47
N TYR A 854 14.04 30.81 11.07
CA TYR A 854 13.04 30.83 10.00
C TYR A 854 11.90 31.81 10.27
N ASP A 855 11.28 31.74 11.45
CA ASP A 855 10.19 32.64 11.84
C ASP A 855 10.65 34.09 11.88
N LYS A 856 11.87 34.33 12.38
CA LYS A 856 12.51 35.65 12.38
C LYS A 856 12.75 36.14 10.96
N PHE A 857 13.33 35.32 10.09
CA PHE A 857 13.62 35.62 8.68
C PHE A 857 12.37 36.02 7.90
N ILE A 858 11.29 35.26 8.02
CA ILE A 858 10.02 35.57 7.33
C ILE A 858 9.43 36.91 7.77
N SER A 859 9.60 37.27 9.05
CA SER A 859 9.08 38.53 9.56
C SER A 859 9.80 39.78 9.03
N ILE A 860 11.02 39.62 8.50
CA ILE A 860 11.89 40.73 8.09
C ILE A 860 12.14 40.82 6.59
N ILE A 861 12.19 39.71 5.87
CA ILE A 861 12.65 39.64 4.47
C ILE A 861 11.85 40.53 3.50
N GLU A 862 10.54 40.65 3.70
CA GLU A 862 9.72 41.54 2.87
C GLU A 862 10.06 43.02 3.07
N LYS A 863 10.38 43.40 4.31
CA LYS A 863 10.79 44.78 4.62
C LYS A 863 12.14 45.10 4.00
N GLU A 864 13.07 44.15 4.01
CA GLU A 864 14.38 44.31 3.38
C GLU A 864 14.29 44.37 1.84
N ILE A 865 13.41 43.57 1.22
CA ILE A 865 13.13 43.67 -0.21
C ILE A 865 12.57 45.06 -0.55
N GLN A 866 11.66 45.58 0.27
CA GLN A 866 11.08 46.91 0.08
C GLN A 866 12.09 48.04 0.30
N SER A 867 12.87 47.97 1.38
CA SER A 867 13.84 49.02 1.71
C SER A 867 14.99 49.14 0.70
N ASN A 868 15.28 48.06 -0.03
CA ASN A 868 16.29 48.03 -1.09
C ASN A 868 15.70 48.24 -2.50
N GLU A 869 14.42 48.60 -2.60
CA GLU A 869 13.69 48.84 -3.86
C GLU A 869 13.74 47.65 -4.83
N LEU A 870 13.66 46.43 -4.29
CA LEU A 870 13.77 45.18 -5.06
C LEU A 870 12.42 44.56 -5.42
N GLU A 871 11.28 45.21 -5.14
CA GLU A 871 9.93 44.64 -5.31
C GLU A 871 9.53 44.38 -6.78
N ASP A 872 10.23 44.99 -7.71
CA ASP A 872 10.12 44.77 -9.16
C ASP A 872 10.88 43.51 -9.61
N ILE A 873 11.87 43.07 -8.83
CA ILE A 873 12.74 41.93 -9.10
C ILE A 873 12.33 40.71 -8.27
N ILE A 874 12.10 40.89 -6.96
CA ILE A 874 11.77 39.84 -5.99
C ILE A 874 10.38 40.13 -5.42
N LYS A 875 9.46 39.17 -5.50
CA LYS A 875 8.17 39.28 -4.82
C LYS A 875 7.97 38.13 -3.83
N PRO A 876 7.77 38.45 -2.55
CA PRO A 876 7.36 37.46 -1.58
C PRO A 876 5.96 36.94 -1.93
N ILE A 877 5.83 35.62 -2.08
CA ILE A 877 4.53 34.96 -2.20
C ILE A 877 4.21 34.38 -0.83
N ARG A 878 3.31 35.03 -0.09
CA ARG A 878 2.82 34.49 1.19
C ARG A 878 1.79 33.40 0.92
N ASN A 879 2.25 32.16 0.71
CA ASN A 879 1.38 30.99 0.84
C ASN A 879 1.29 30.55 2.32
N TYR A 880 0.82 31.44 3.19
CA TYR A 880 0.41 31.02 4.54
C TYR A 880 -0.93 30.28 4.46
N GLY A 881 -0.87 28.98 4.15
CA GLY A 881 -2.00 28.05 4.21
C GLY A 881 -2.82 27.91 2.93
N GLN A 882 -2.23 28.07 1.75
CA GLN A 882 -2.76 27.50 0.51
C GLN A 882 -1.90 26.32 0.11
N VAL A 883 -2.46 25.14 0.29
CA VAL A 883 -1.89 23.87 -0.17
C VAL A 883 -1.91 23.88 -1.70
N CYS A 884 -0.74 23.78 -2.32
CA CYS A 884 -0.60 23.68 -3.77
C CYS A 884 -1.14 22.32 -4.27
N SER A 885 -1.64 22.32 -5.51
CA SER A 885 -2.41 21.24 -6.17
C SER A 885 -1.77 19.84 -6.16
N TYR A 886 -2.62 18.82 -5.94
CA TYR A 886 -2.26 17.42 -5.64
C TYR A 886 -2.21 16.46 -6.84
N GLU A 887 -1.21 15.56 -6.83
CA GLU A 887 -1.35 14.16 -7.27
C GLU A 887 -0.88 13.09 -6.25
N TRP A 888 -0.25 13.44 -5.12
CA TRP A 888 0.17 12.47 -4.07
C TRP A 888 -0.03 13.07 -2.66
N GLY A 889 -0.65 12.34 -1.73
CA GLY A 889 -1.31 12.88 -0.54
C GLY A 889 -0.45 13.35 0.65
N GLU A 890 0.36 14.40 0.50
CA GLU A 890 1.10 15.04 1.61
C GLU A 890 0.79 16.55 1.75
N ILE A 891 0.73 17.10 2.96
CA ILE A 891 0.44 18.52 3.25
C ILE A 891 1.77 19.18 3.63
N THR A 892 2.27 20.12 2.83
CA THR A 892 3.56 20.82 3.06
C THR A 892 3.35 22.35 3.05
N THR A 893 4.09 23.07 3.89
CA THR A 893 3.83 24.49 4.26
C THR A 893 5.11 25.33 4.41
N TYR A 894 6.12 25.16 3.55
CA TYR A 894 7.34 25.99 3.58
C TYR A 894 7.21 27.24 2.68
N LEU A 895 8.15 28.18 2.83
CA LEU A 895 8.07 29.48 2.14
C LEU A 895 8.80 29.41 0.80
N LYS A 896 8.08 29.72 -0.29
CA LYS A 896 8.61 29.80 -1.66
C LYS A 896 8.56 31.25 -2.14
N PHE A 897 9.69 31.84 -2.54
CA PHE A 897 9.69 33.15 -3.22
C PHE A 897 9.88 32.96 -4.71
N ASN A 898 9.09 33.69 -5.50
CA ASN A 898 9.34 33.80 -6.94
C ASN A 898 10.07 35.12 -7.22
N TYR A 899 11.11 35.08 -8.04
CA TYR A 899 11.71 36.29 -8.62
C TYR A 899 11.51 36.33 -10.14
N LEU A 900 11.55 37.54 -10.73
CA LEU A 900 11.26 37.88 -12.14
C LEU A 900 9.78 37.84 -12.52
N LEU A 901 9.09 38.88 -12.06
CA LEU A 901 7.66 39.01 -11.82
C LEU A 901 6.67 39.06 -12.99
N LYS A 902 7.07 38.63 -14.17
CA LYS A 902 6.14 38.46 -15.30
C LYS A 902 6.22 37.11 -16.01
N ASP A 903 7.33 36.37 -15.89
CA ASP A 903 7.56 35.12 -16.63
C ASP A 903 8.22 33.97 -15.82
N GLY A 904 8.50 34.14 -14.52
CA GLY A 904 8.79 33.05 -13.55
C GLY A 904 9.91 32.09 -13.93
N ILE A 905 11.18 32.47 -13.71
CA ILE A 905 12.35 31.69 -14.16
C ILE A 905 13.03 30.92 -13.02
N GLY A 906 12.76 31.23 -11.75
CA GLY A 906 13.24 30.41 -10.63
C GLY A 906 12.66 30.78 -9.25
N PHE A 907 12.96 29.97 -8.24
CA PHE A 907 12.45 30.12 -6.87
C PHE A 907 13.54 29.99 -5.78
N ILE A 908 13.17 30.29 -4.52
CA ILE A 908 13.95 29.92 -3.34
C ILE A 908 13.06 29.16 -2.37
N ASP A 909 13.58 28.03 -1.91
CA ASP A 909 12.98 27.13 -0.94
C ASP A 909 13.70 27.31 0.39
N VAL A 910 13.00 27.92 1.34
CA VAL A 910 13.49 28.10 2.72
C VAL A 910 12.87 27.02 3.59
N LEU A 911 13.68 26.03 3.95
CA LEU A 911 13.27 24.82 4.66
C LEU A 911 13.45 25.00 6.17
N PRO A 912 12.36 24.99 6.97
CA PRO A 912 12.49 25.08 8.41
C PRO A 912 12.81 23.70 9.02
N TYR A 913 13.65 23.68 10.05
CA TYR A 913 14.01 22.49 10.81
C TYR A 913 13.68 22.66 12.30
N ASP A 914 13.36 21.56 12.98
CA ASP A 914 13.05 21.51 14.41
C ASP A 914 13.99 20.56 15.16
N TYR A 915 14.23 20.82 16.45
CA TYR A 915 14.96 19.87 17.29
C TYR A 915 14.04 18.75 17.75
N ILE A 916 14.53 17.52 17.70
CA ILE A 916 13.85 16.36 18.27
C ILE A 916 14.75 15.65 19.28
N LYS A 917 14.21 15.35 20.47
CA LYS A 917 14.95 14.58 21.48
C LYS A 917 14.78 13.10 21.17
N LYS A 918 15.90 12.40 20.94
CA LYS A 918 15.91 10.94 20.99
C LYS A 918 15.40 10.52 22.36
N ASN A 919 14.25 9.84 22.43
CA ASN A 919 13.84 9.23 23.68
C ASN A 919 14.92 8.23 24.07
N LYS A 920 15.32 8.22 25.34
CA LYS A 920 16.41 7.35 25.82
C LYS A 920 16.12 5.84 25.59
N ASP A 921 14.87 5.51 25.28
CA ASP A 921 14.35 4.14 25.13
C ASP A 921 14.01 3.77 23.66
N GLU A 922 14.30 4.63 22.68
CA GLU A 922 14.06 4.36 21.25
C GLU A 922 15.41 4.38 20.50
N GLU A 923 16.01 3.21 20.27
CA GLU A 923 17.23 3.08 19.48
C GLU A 923 16.97 3.15 17.97
N ASP A 924 15.75 2.82 17.55
CA ASP A 924 15.27 2.80 16.16
C ASP A 924 14.87 4.21 15.65
N ILE A 925 15.78 4.80 14.87
CA ILE A 925 15.61 6.10 14.21
C ILE A 925 14.45 6.07 13.20
N GLU A 926 14.22 4.95 12.51
CA GLU A 926 13.09 4.81 11.58
C GLU A 926 11.75 4.71 12.33
N GLY A 927 11.75 4.06 13.49
CA GLY A 927 10.61 4.00 14.40
C GLY A 927 10.17 5.38 14.91
N ILE A 928 11.13 6.27 15.23
CA ILE A 928 10.84 7.66 15.62
C ILE A 928 10.24 8.44 14.45
N ARG A 929 10.80 8.29 13.23
CA ARG A 929 10.24 8.88 12.00
C ARG A 929 8.79 8.46 11.81
N ASP A 930 8.52 7.16 11.80
CA ASP A 930 7.20 6.61 11.51
C ASP A 930 6.16 6.95 12.60
N LEU A 931 6.61 7.05 13.86
CA LEU A 931 5.79 7.50 14.98
C LEU A 931 5.38 8.97 14.83
N GLU A 932 6.30 9.87 14.50
CA GLU A 932 6.01 11.30 14.35
C GLU A 932 5.17 11.58 13.09
N VAL A 933 5.48 10.92 11.97
CA VAL A 933 4.64 10.94 10.75
C VAL A 933 3.23 10.41 11.05
N GLY A 934 3.13 9.32 11.82
CA GLY A 934 1.85 8.74 12.24
C GLY A 934 1.04 9.64 13.17
N LYS A 935 1.68 10.35 14.12
CA LYS A 935 1.02 11.34 14.98
C LYS A 935 0.51 12.54 14.17
N TYR A 936 1.29 13.01 13.21
CA TYR A 936 0.91 14.09 12.30
C TYR A 936 -0.32 13.70 11.47
N ARG A 937 -0.27 12.57 10.76
CA ARG A 937 -1.40 12.06 9.94
C ARG A 937 -2.67 11.87 10.76
N LYS A 938 -2.58 11.26 11.95
CA LYS A 938 -3.73 11.08 12.87
C LYS A 938 -4.29 12.42 13.37
N SER A 939 -3.47 13.44 13.54
CA SER A 939 -3.94 14.78 13.92
C SER A 939 -4.74 15.44 12.80
N ILE A 940 -4.32 15.30 11.53
CA ILE A 940 -5.05 15.83 10.38
C ILE A 940 -6.38 15.07 10.19
N GLU A 941 -6.37 13.74 10.32
CA GLU A 941 -7.56 12.88 10.24
C GLU A 941 -8.57 13.16 11.36
N LYS A 942 -8.12 13.22 12.63
CA LYS A 942 -9.00 13.41 13.80
C LYS A 942 -9.76 14.73 13.78
N ASN A 943 -9.20 15.75 13.11
CA ASN A 943 -9.82 17.07 13.01
C ASN A 943 -10.57 17.28 11.68
N ASN A 944 -10.81 16.22 10.89
CA ASN A 944 -11.57 16.25 9.63
C ASN A 944 -11.08 17.27 8.59
N ILE A 945 -9.80 17.65 8.66
CA ILE A 945 -9.21 18.63 7.72
C ILE A 945 -9.26 18.09 6.27
N TYR A 946 -9.29 16.76 6.10
CA TYR A 946 -9.44 16.08 4.81
C TYR A 946 -10.79 16.31 4.10
N ASN A 947 -11.89 16.59 4.82
CA ASN A 947 -13.20 16.73 4.18
C ASN A 947 -13.37 18.05 3.40
N ASN A 948 -12.48 19.03 3.60
CA ASN A 948 -12.43 20.27 2.84
C ASN A 948 -11.57 20.17 1.55
N ILE A 949 -11.03 18.99 1.24
CA ILE A 949 -10.13 18.75 0.10
C ILE A 949 -10.90 18.42 -1.20
N ALA A 950 -12.23 18.32 -1.15
CA ALA A 950 -13.03 17.90 -2.30
C ALA A 950 -13.28 18.97 -3.38
N ASN A 951 -12.71 20.18 -3.30
CA ASN A 951 -12.77 21.21 -4.35
C ASN A 951 -11.50 22.08 -4.35
N ASP A 952 -10.92 22.36 -5.52
CA ASP A 952 -9.59 22.97 -5.80
C ASP A 952 -9.33 24.41 -5.26
N SER A 953 -9.71 24.74 -4.02
CA SER A 953 -9.12 25.85 -3.26
C SER A 953 -9.47 25.71 -1.78
N ILE A 954 -8.46 25.36 -0.97
CA ILE A 954 -8.62 25.25 0.50
C ILE A 954 -8.35 26.63 1.11
N HIS A 955 -9.36 27.19 1.78
CA HIS A 955 -9.14 28.24 2.78
C HIS A 955 -9.29 27.61 4.16
N LEU A 956 -8.17 27.33 4.83
CA LEU A 956 -8.19 26.93 6.24
C LEU A 956 -8.78 28.08 7.07
N SER A 957 -9.84 27.80 7.80
CA SER A 957 -10.40 28.73 8.79
C SER A 957 -9.35 29.03 9.87
N ASN A 958 -9.47 30.18 10.54
CA ASN A 958 -8.58 30.52 11.66
C ASN A 958 -8.60 29.45 12.77
N ASN A 959 -9.70 28.71 12.90
CA ASN A 959 -9.82 27.62 13.84
C ASN A 959 -8.96 26.41 13.40
N GLU A 960 -9.01 26.02 12.13
CA GLU A 960 -8.17 24.95 11.58
C GLU A 960 -6.67 25.32 11.61
N LYS A 961 -6.32 26.57 11.32
CA LYS A 961 -4.93 27.07 11.48
C LYS A 961 -4.44 26.98 12.93
N ASN A 962 -5.30 27.31 13.88
CA ASN A 962 -4.99 27.19 15.32
C ASN A 962 -4.91 25.73 15.76
N ILE A 963 -5.74 24.84 15.20
CA ILE A 963 -5.69 23.40 15.46
C ILE A 963 -4.39 22.81 14.93
N LEU A 964 -3.99 23.14 13.69
CA LEU A 964 -2.72 22.68 13.11
C LEU A 964 -1.52 23.12 13.97
N LYS A 965 -1.47 24.42 14.35
CA LYS A 965 -0.45 24.95 15.27
C LYS A 965 -0.45 24.26 16.63
N LYS A 966 -1.62 23.94 17.20
CA LYS A 966 -1.75 23.25 18.48
C LYS A 966 -1.33 21.79 18.38
N SER A 967 -1.58 21.15 17.24
CA SER A 967 -1.14 19.80 16.95
C SER A 967 0.36 19.69 16.71
N MET A 968 0.98 20.67 16.06
CA MET A 968 2.45 20.76 15.94
C MET A 968 3.11 20.88 17.33
N LYS A 969 2.51 21.63 18.26
CA LYS A 969 2.94 21.65 19.68
C LYS A 969 2.82 20.28 20.37
N ASN A 970 1.89 19.44 19.94
CA ASN A 970 1.66 18.11 20.54
C ASN A 970 2.64 17.03 20.01
N LEU A 971 3.45 17.32 18.97
CA LEU A 971 4.51 16.44 18.46
C LEU A 971 5.79 16.49 19.31
N ASN A 972 5.79 17.23 20.43
CA ASN A 972 6.91 17.30 21.37
C ASN A 972 8.23 17.84 20.77
N LEU A 973 8.16 18.53 19.62
CA LEU A 973 9.26 19.24 18.97
C LEU A 973 9.80 20.34 19.89
N LYS A 974 11.12 20.45 20.01
CA LYS A 974 11.76 21.47 20.85
C LYS A 974 12.24 22.63 20.02
N VAL A 975 12.02 23.84 20.53
CA VAL A 975 12.50 25.07 19.89
C VAL A 975 14.01 25.26 20.14
N GLU A 976 14.55 24.71 21.23
CA GLU A 976 15.96 24.88 21.57
C GLU A 976 16.57 23.60 22.17
N ARG A 977 17.72 23.18 21.61
CA ARG A 977 18.66 22.12 22.05
C ARG A 977 18.13 20.69 22.09
N SER A 978 18.62 19.89 21.13
CA SER A 978 18.64 18.42 21.15
C SER A 978 19.83 17.86 20.37
N ASP A 979 20.11 16.56 20.46
CA ASP A 979 21.18 15.87 19.72
C ASP A 979 20.82 15.56 18.27
N TYR A 980 19.54 15.71 17.89
CA TYR A 980 19.02 15.46 16.55
C TYR A 980 18.11 16.60 16.10
N VAL A 981 18.08 16.77 14.78
CA VAL A 981 17.34 17.77 14.03
C VAL A 981 16.51 17.02 12.98
N ILE A 982 15.28 17.47 12.74
CA ILE A 982 14.42 16.94 11.69
C ILE A 982 13.92 18.07 10.81
N PRO A 983 13.63 17.81 9.52
CA PRO A 983 12.80 18.71 8.74
C PRO A 983 11.54 19.04 9.52
N GLY A 984 11.20 20.31 9.50
CA GLY A 984 9.96 20.78 10.05
C GLY A 984 8.78 20.15 9.35
N VAL A 985 7.64 20.08 10.04
CA VAL A 985 6.37 19.56 9.48
C VAL A 985 5.91 20.33 8.23
N ASP A 986 6.46 21.53 8.04
CA ASP A 986 6.22 22.39 6.90
C ASP A 986 7.12 22.09 5.68
N ALA A 987 8.18 21.29 5.81
CA ALA A 987 9.11 20.95 4.72
C ALA A 987 8.56 19.85 3.78
N ASP A 988 9.02 19.81 2.53
CA ASP A 988 8.49 18.92 1.47
C ASP A 988 9.02 17.47 1.49
N ASP A 989 9.91 17.13 2.42
CA ASP A 989 10.72 15.91 2.33
C ASP A 989 10.28 14.80 3.28
N GLU A 990 10.67 13.58 2.90
CA GLU A 990 10.68 12.41 3.77
C GLU A 990 11.32 12.79 5.12
N PHE A 991 10.60 12.59 6.23
CA PHE A 991 11.06 12.95 7.59
C PHE A 991 12.39 12.26 7.92
N CYS A 992 13.53 12.87 7.58
CA CYS A 992 14.86 12.33 7.85
C CYS A 992 15.37 12.84 9.21
N ILE A 993 15.97 11.96 10.00
CA ILE A 993 16.54 12.35 11.30
C ILE A 993 18.02 12.63 11.12
N ILE A 994 18.41 13.88 11.36
CA ILE A 994 19.76 14.37 11.14
C ILE A 994 20.45 14.58 12.49
N PRO A 995 21.60 13.94 12.76
CA PRO A 995 22.40 14.24 13.94
C PRO A 995 22.75 15.73 13.97
N LYS A 996 22.48 16.41 15.09
CA LYS A 996 22.76 17.85 15.26
C LYS A 996 24.21 18.18 14.92
N ASN A 997 25.14 17.31 15.29
CA ASN A 997 26.57 17.50 15.06
C ASN A 997 26.97 17.41 13.57
N ASN A 998 26.08 16.96 12.67
CA ASN A 998 26.29 17.07 11.24
C ASN A 998 26.01 18.48 10.72
N ILE A 999 25.20 19.27 11.46
CA ILE A 999 24.81 20.64 11.09
C ILE A 999 25.59 21.66 11.91
N PHE A 1000 25.67 21.49 13.23
CA PHE A 1000 26.20 22.49 14.16
C PHE A 1000 27.52 22.05 14.83
N PRO A 1001 28.44 22.98 15.15
CA PRO A 1001 28.39 24.40 14.79
C PRO A 1001 28.45 24.58 13.26
N LEU A 1002 27.77 25.59 12.72
CA LEU A 1002 27.79 25.81 11.28
C LEU A 1002 29.23 26.02 10.81
N SER A 1003 29.56 25.40 9.68
CA SER A 1003 30.82 25.62 8.99
C SER A 1003 30.58 26.60 7.85
N SER A 1004 31.61 26.78 7.05
CA SER A 1004 31.62 27.69 5.91
C SER A 1004 32.23 26.98 4.72
N ILE A 1005 31.57 27.07 3.57
CA ILE A 1005 32.08 26.51 2.32
C ILE A 1005 32.28 27.64 1.32
N GLU A 1006 33.39 27.59 0.59
CA GLU A 1006 33.64 28.53 -0.49
C GLU A 1006 32.98 28.02 -1.77
N PHE A 1007 32.22 28.92 -2.39
CA PHE A 1007 31.40 28.64 -3.55
C PHE A 1007 31.36 29.89 -4.43
N GLU A 1008 31.83 29.77 -5.68
CA GLU A 1008 31.93 30.90 -6.63
C GLU A 1008 32.69 32.12 -6.04
N ASN A 1009 33.79 31.86 -5.33
CA ASN A 1009 34.63 32.86 -4.63
C ASN A 1009 33.88 33.69 -3.56
N TYR A 1010 32.81 33.15 -2.98
CA TYR A 1010 32.13 33.71 -1.82
C TYR A 1010 31.93 32.63 -0.77
N LYS A 1011 32.01 33.02 0.51
CA LYS A 1011 31.97 32.08 1.62
C LYS A 1011 30.55 32.04 2.21
N PHE A 1012 29.83 30.95 2.04
CA PHE A 1012 28.48 30.77 2.58
C PHE A 1012 28.48 29.83 3.79
N LYS A 1013 27.48 29.99 4.66
CA LYS A 1013 27.27 29.05 5.78
C LYS A 1013 26.79 27.70 5.26
N CYS A 1014 27.34 26.62 5.82
CA CYS A 1014 26.97 25.25 5.49
C CYS A 1014 26.92 24.36 6.75
N PRO A 1015 26.34 23.15 6.68
CA PRO A 1015 26.40 22.19 7.78
C PRO A 1015 27.85 21.89 8.20
N PHE A 1016 28.10 21.61 9.48
CA PHE A 1016 29.43 21.23 10.00
C PHE A 1016 30.08 20.09 9.20
N ASN A 1017 29.28 19.09 8.83
CA ASN A 1017 29.70 17.98 7.99
C ASN A 1017 28.77 17.87 6.77
N PRO A 1018 29.04 18.64 5.70
CA PRO A 1018 28.17 18.74 4.53
C PRO A 1018 27.88 17.39 3.87
N GLN A 1019 28.90 16.53 3.76
CA GLN A 1019 28.77 15.20 3.16
C GLN A 1019 27.86 14.28 3.99
N LYS A 1020 28.05 14.22 5.32
CA LYS A 1020 27.20 13.41 6.19
C LYS A 1020 25.77 13.95 6.29
N PHE A 1021 25.60 15.27 6.21
CA PHE A 1021 24.29 15.89 6.12
C PHE A 1021 23.55 15.41 4.86
N LEU A 1022 24.16 15.54 3.68
CA LEU A 1022 23.55 15.07 2.42
C LEU A 1022 23.31 13.56 2.40
N ASN A 1023 24.22 12.74 2.94
CA ASN A 1023 23.99 11.30 3.07
C ASN A 1023 22.77 11.00 3.95
N SER A 1024 22.46 11.85 4.94
CA SER A 1024 21.27 11.68 5.79
C SER A 1024 19.97 12.00 5.05
N GLU A 1025 20.03 12.86 4.02
CA GLU A 1025 18.88 13.24 3.20
C GLU A 1025 18.66 12.33 1.99
N TYR A 1026 19.73 11.88 1.32
CA TYR A 1026 19.64 11.12 0.05
C TYR A 1026 20.02 9.63 0.17
N GLY A 1027 20.54 9.17 1.31
CA GLY A 1027 20.96 7.77 1.51
C GLY A 1027 22.09 7.30 0.57
N GLU A 1028 22.14 6.00 0.26
CA GLU A 1028 23.17 5.40 -0.62
C GLU A 1028 23.14 5.91 -2.07
N SER A 1029 22.04 6.55 -2.48
CA SER A 1029 21.86 7.10 -3.82
C SER A 1029 22.82 8.25 -4.13
N LEU A 1030 23.39 8.90 -3.09
CA LEU A 1030 24.33 10.01 -3.27
C LEU A 1030 25.61 9.61 -4.04
N ASN A 1031 25.96 8.32 -4.07
CA ASN A 1031 27.16 7.81 -4.74
C ASN A 1031 27.01 7.68 -6.27
N ASP A 1032 25.79 7.77 -6.81
CA ASP A 1032 25.54 7.78 -8.25
C ASP A 1032 24.79 9.06 -8.63
N LEU A 1033 25.55 10.13 -8.91
CA LEU A 1033 25.03 11.43 -9.37
C LEU A 1033 24.01 11.29 -10.52
N SER A 1034 24.09 10.24 -11.36
CA SER A 1034 23.16 10.02 -12.48
C SER A 1034 21.78 9.53 -12.05
N GLU A 1035 21.68 8.81 -10.93
CA GLU A 1035 20.42 8.41 -10.32
C GLU A 1035 19.74 9.60 -9.68
N ILE A 1036 20.49 10.40 -8.91
CA ILE A 1036 19.97 11.64 -8.33
C ILE A 1036 19.45 12.53 -9.49
N VAL A 1037 20.14 12.63 -10.65
CA VAL A 1037 19.73 13.50 -11.80
C VAL A 1037 18.34 13.14 -12.29
N LYS A 1038 18.00 11.84 -12.29
CA LYS A 1038 16.68 11.37 -12.74
C LYS A 1038 15.57 11.72 -11.75
N PHE A 1039 15.87 11.87 -10.46
CA PHE A 1039 14.87 12.20 -9.44
C PHE A 1039 14.41 13.66 -9.54
N HIS A 1040 15.31 14.59 -9.88
CA HIS A 1040 15.03 16.03 -9.95
C HIS A 1040 14.89 16.60 -11.37
N CYS A 1041 15.34 15.92 -12.43
CA CYS A 1041 15.01 16.32 -13.81
C CYS A 1041 13.56 15.96 -14.18
N LYS A 1042 12.61 16.67 -13.59
CA LYS A 1042 11.21 16.68 -14.01
C LYS A 1042 10.83 18.09 -14.45
N ASP A 1043 11.22 18.47 -15.66
CA ASP A 1043 10.41 19.29 -16.60
C ASP A 1043 11.28 19.99 -17.65
N ASP A 1044 11.39 19.37 -18.83
CA ASP A 1044 11.88 20.02 -20.06
C ASP A 1044 10.94 21.16 -20.55
N GLU A 1045 9.75 21.35 -19.96
CA GLU A 1045 8.76 22.34 -20.42
C GLU A 1045 8.97 23.75 -19.84
N TYR A 1046 9.62 23.90 -18.68
CA TYR A 1046 9.70 25.19 -17.97
C TYR A 1046 10.57 26.22 -18.72
N TYR A 1047 11.77 25.83 -19.15
CA TYR A 1047 12.71 26.70 -19.86
C TYR A 1047 12.36 26.96 -21.34
N ASN A 1048 11.46 26.16 -21.93
CA ASN A 1048 11.04 26.33 -23.33
C ASN A 1048 9.98 27.44 -23.53
N SER A 1049 9.47 28.04 -22.45
CA SER A 1049 8.32 28.96 -22.47
C SER A 1049 8.64 30.45 -22.24
N SER A 1050 9.82 30.79 -21.73
CA SER A 1050 10.20 32.16 -21.38
C SER A 1050 11.06 32.81 -22.47
N ASN A 1051 10.55 33.86 -23.12
CA ASN A 1051 11.38 34.79 -23.90
C ASN A 1051 12.21 35.63 -22.92
N ILE A 1052 13.32 35.07 -22.39
CA ILE A 1052 14.18 35.77 -21.43
C ILE A 1052 14.78 36.99 -22.13
N ASN A 1053 14.38 38.19 -21.70
CA ASN A 1053 15.01 39.43 -22.15
C ASN A 1053 16.38 39.55 -21.46
N ILE A 1054 17.44 39.12 -22.15
CA ILE A 1054 18.81 39.07 -21.63
C ILE A 1054 19.26 40.43 -21.09
N LEU A 1055 18.92 41.53 -21.76
CA LEU A 1055 19.28 42.89 -21.32
C LEU A 1055 18.61 43.26 -19.98
N MET A 1056 17.37 42.80 -19.76
CA MET A 1056 16.66 43.01 -18.49
C MET A 1056 17.26 42.16 -17.37
N LEU A 1057 17.65 40.90 -17.67
CA LEU A 1057 18.30 40.03 -16.69
C LEU A 1057 19.69 40.54 -16.29
N GLU A 1058 20.49 41.05 -17.23
CA GLU A 1058 21.76 41.72 -16.94
C GLU A 1058 21.58 42.94 -16.02
N GLN A 1059 20.55 43.74 -16.27
CA GLN A 1059 20.20 44.89 -15.41
C GLN A 1059 19.78 44.45 -14.01
N HIS A 1060 19.03 43.35 -13.88
CA HIS A 1060 18.62 42.83 -12.57
C HIS A 1060 19.80 42.22 -11.78
N VAL A 1061 20.68 41.47 -12.45
CA VAL A 1061 21.94 40.98 -11.85
C VAL A 1061 22.77 42.16 -11.35
N LYS A 1062 22.90 43.21 -12.16
CA LYS A 1062 23.62 44.42 -11.77
C LYS A 1062 22.95 45.11 -10.58
N LYS A 1063 21.63 45.27 -10.57
CA LYS A 1063 20.89 45.91 -9.46
C LYS A 1063 21.05 45.15 -8.14
N LEU A 1064 20.96 43.82 -8.15
CA LEU A 1064 21.23 43.00 -6.96
C LEU A 1064 22.69 43.10 -6.50
N ARG A 1065 23.64 43.06 -7.44
CA ARG A 1065 25.06 43.25 -7.12
C ARG A 1065 25.33 44.62 -6.52
N ASP A 1066 24.73 45.67 -7.06
CA ASP A 1066 24.87 47.03 -6.56
C ASP A 1066 24.26 47.16 -5.16
N VAL A 1067 23.13 46.49 -4.86
CA VAL A 1067 22.58 46.40 -3.49
C VAL A 1067 23.54 45.66 -2.57
N ASN A 1068 24.06 44.50 -2.99
CA ASN A 1068 25.05 43.74 -2.22
C ASN A 1068 26.32 44.55 -1.97
N ASN A 1069 26.75 45.41 -2.90
CA ASN A 1069 27.97 46.21 -2.75
C ASN A 1069 27.73 47.55 -2.03
N LYS A 1070 26.49 48.06 -1.97
CA LYS A 1070 26.14 49.30 -1.24
C LYS A 1070 26.15 49.15 0.28
N ASP A 1071 25.96 47.94 0.78
CA ASP A 1071 26.07 47.62 2.21
C ASP A 1071 27.55 47.43 2.57
N GLU A 1072 28.36 48.50 2.41
CA GLU A 1072 29.71 48.65 3.00
C GLU A 1072 29.59 48.94 4.51
N ARG A 1073 28.84 48.09 5.22
CA ARG A 1073 29.07 47.83 6.65
C ARG A 1073 29.89 46.56 6.87
N PHE A 1074 30.63 46.15 5.84
CA PHE A 1074 31.81 45.30 5.92
C PHE A 1074 32.86 45.76 4.91
#